data_AF-A0A0N1MPY9-F1
#
_entry.id   AF-A0A0N1MPY9-F1
#
_cell.length_a   1.000
_cell.length_b   1.000
_cell.length_c   1.000
_cell.angle_alpha   90.00
_cell.angle_beta   90.00
_cell.angle_gamma   90.00
#
_symmetry.space_group_name_H-M   'P 1'
#
loop_
_entity.id
_entity.type
_entity.pdbx_description
1 polymer ?
#
loop_
_entity_poly.entity_id
_entity_poly.type
_entity_poly.pdbx_seq_one_letter_code
_entity_poly.pdbx_strand_id
1 'polypeptide(L)'
;MRVSKKNILFLLCLATNYAFGLEFYINSGREDSRDFAVLNLVDSKPFVCQEKYNRESEVESIVCEFDSNLISRFSKTNTLFFEIIPEIGENKFFLKIIPKNKIKLFNTGINLASHNPIPQERSTESTRWQIVGYKEKIPFLLERESEGLNFPISFDEPYLGVGVLDFRMRPMDNEVGQDKDYFLNIQSLLEKKSYQEALNNIDEMLQNYPETIFKRDILFMKLKALQNLQNQEDYEEIMALGKAWLNAYPADIHVPEVLLLMAENYAKMNFFEEASYYYDRLFKEYKDDKYELLARLSYGEKIFKRGDKKRALELYQSVLNQTQDLEIASLASLLLGEYYKDAGESKQAQDYLKNILDANPQYFTKDVAKNYAILQKWAESNIYEIPAQVAEVMFLSLKDDDLPFYRPLLKDMAQWYDKSGNLQKAHHYYQMLLQNPKDEAEEKEIQALDDTLLLNYEDDNATKRLEHYDYVIKTYQGKNEEKEAWNKKAETLYELQRYQDVFDIRDVLGEDNSIVLKAVGELTRESLKQNKCKEAAYYGSLYGKKIPLNAQEKIQLFDCLYENRQFIPALEIAKEQLQGAKTPNEKEDWLYRLAWSEYSVQNYPKAILASRDAVKMLSKEKYNDGLWVLFMALEQEGRREEAFELLPILEEKLKDDVKMIEIYRVMLLDALNKRDDTAIKIYGNHLLALQEKYQKYEYSPWVELSLVEALNREGKFQESLEILQKAQTHIVAPKEQIQIFYLQGYLNAKIGKIEEAFTSYDKCEAIKEQSPWKNLCIEAKKLLELENPRKENNGE
;
A
#
# COMPACT_ATOMS: atom_id res chain seq x y z
N MET A 1 33.54 -11.80 10.14
CA MET A 1 33.29 -10.51 10.80
C MET A 1 31.79 -10.22 10.74
N ARG A 2 31.26 -9.60 11.80
CA ARG A 2 29.87 -9.63 12.30
C ARG A 2 28.77 -9.27 11.28
N VAL A 3 27.72 -10.11 11.28
CA VAL A 3 26.38 -9.83 10.73
C VAL A 3 25.57 -9.11 11.81
N SER A 4 25.06 -7.91 11.50
CA SER A 4 24.22 -7.10 12.40
C SER A 4 22.74 -7.35 12.10
N LYS A 5 22.08 -8.17 12.95
CA LYS A 5 20.62 -8.26 13.04
C LYS A 5 20.09 -6.99 13.73
N LYS A 6 19.28 -6.19 13.03
CA LYS A 6 18.44 -5.15 13.66
C LYS A 6 17.17 -5.83 14.17
N ASN A 7 16.96 -5.68 15.47
CA ASN A 7 15.85 -6.26 16.23
C ASN A 7 14.52 -5.65 15.79
N ILE A 8 13.58 -6.53 15.48
CA ILE A 8 12.14 -6.28 15.48
C ILE A 8 11.76 -5.97 16.93
N LEU A 9 11.41 -4.71 17.21
CA LEU A 9 10.85 -4.29 18.48
C LEU A 9 9.38 -4.67 18.47
N PHE A 10 9.08 -5.87 18.94
CA PHE A 10 7.73 -6.31 19.27
C PHE A 10 7.28 -5.46 20.46
N LEU A 11 6.41 -4.46 20.23
CA LEU A 11 5.71 -3.76 21.31
C LEU A 11 4.79 -4.79 21.97
N LEU A 12 5.30 -5.42 23.02
CA LEU A 12 4.48 -6.13 24.00
C LEU A 12 3.54 -5.11 24.61
N CYS A 13 2.22 -5.34 24.49
CA CYS A 13 1.20 -4.63 25.25
C CYS A 13 1.57 -4.66 26.74
N LEU A 14 2.10 -3.54 27.25
CA LEU A 14 2.05 -3.23 28.67
C LEU A 14 0.59 -2.93 28.98
N ALA A 15 -0.17 -3.99 29.25
CA ALA A 15 -1.28 -3.88 30.19
C ALA A 15 -0.64 -3.39 31.49
N THR A 16 -0.72 -2.09 31.74
CA THR A 16 -0.45 -1.54 33.06
C THR A 16 -1.48 -2.16 33.98
N ASN A 17 -1.10 -3.26 34.62
CA ASN A 17 -1.71 -3.69 35.86
C ASN A 17 -1.73 -2.46 36.75
N TYR A 18 -2.92 -1.91 37.00
CA TYR A 18 -3.13 -1.02 38.12
C TYR A 18 -2.54 -1.74 39.34
N ALA A 19 -1.38 -1.29 39.80
CA ALA A 19 -0.82 -1.75 41.06
C ALA A 19 -1.73 -1.18 42.14
N PHE A 20 -2.78 -1.93 42.48
CA PHE A 20 -3.64 -1.64 43.62
C PHE A 20 -2.78 -1.63 44.88
N GLY A 21 -2.46 -0.43 45.37
CA GLY A 21 -1.69 -0.22 46.59
C GLY A 21 -2.54 -0.32 47.85
N LEU A 22 -1.87 -0.44 49.00
CA LEU A 22 -2.48 -0.36 50.33
C LEU A 22 -3.32 0.91 50.48
N GLU A 23 -4.62 0.74 50.71
CA GLU A 23 -5.56 1.79 51.07
C GLU A 23 -5.80 1.75 52.59
N PHE A 24 -5.77 2.91 53.23
CA PHE A 24 -6.21 3.04 54.60
C PHE A 24 -6.99 4.34 54.77
N TYR A 25 -8.07 4.30 55.53
CA TYR A 25 -8.88 5.47 55.85
C TYR A 25 -9.53 5.29 57.21
N ILE A 26 -9.83 6.42 57.86
CA ILE A 26 -10.38 6.45 59.20
C ILE A 26 -11.73 7.12 59.16
N ASN A 27 -12.74 6.39 59.61
CA ASN A 27 -14.07 6.94 59.86
C ASN A 27 -14.20 7.21 61.35
N SER A 28 -14.73 8.37 61.73
CA SER A 28 -15.03 8.70 63.12
C SER A 28 -16.51 8.96 63.29
N GLY A 29 -17.07 8.59 64.44
CA GLY A 29 -18.47 8.84 64.76
C GLY A 29 -18.72 8.92 66.26
N ARG A 30 -19.99 9.03 66.64
CA ARG A 30 -20.44 9.11 68.03
C ARG A 30 -21.70 8.27 68.22
N GLU A 31 -21.69 7.37 69.21
CA GLU A 31 -22.81 6.52 69.62
C GLU A 31 -23.05 6.70 71.12
N ASP A 32 -24.28 6.93 71.56
CA ASP A 32 -24.62 7.27 72.96
C ASP A 32 -23.74 8.38 73.57
N SER A 33 -23.47 9.44 72.80
CA SER A 33 -22.57 10.54 73.19
C SER A 33 -21.10 10.17 73.42
N ARG A 34 -20.68 8.96 73.03
CA ARG A 34 -19.30 8.48 73.11
C ARG A 34 -18.68 8.42 71.73
N ASP A 35 -17.50 9.01 71.58
CA ASP A 35 -16.77 9.00 70.32
C ASP A 35 -16.20 7.60 70.06
N PHE A 36 -16.11 7.22 68.79
CA PHE A 36 -15.38 6.05 68.32
C PHE A 36 -14.69 6.37 67.00
N ALA A 37 -13.74 5.53 66.61
CA ALA A 37 -13.15 5.57 65.28
C ALA A 37 -12.96 4.16 64.72
N VAL A 38 -13.07 4.02 63.40
CA VAL A 38 -12.84 2.78 62.66
C VAL A 38 -11.75 3.06 61.65
N LEU A 39 -10.57 2.47 61.87
CA LEU A 39 -9.49 2.44 60.90
C LEU A 39 -9.67 1.23 60.00
N ASN A 40 -9.78 1.49 58.69
CA ASN A 40 -9.90 0.46 57.67
C ASN A 40 -8.54 0.31 56.97
N LEU A 41 -8.10 -0.93 56.78
CA LEU A 41 -6.89 -1.29 56.03
C LEU A 41 -7.31 -2.26 54.91
N VAL A 42 -7.03 -1.92 53.66
CA VAL A 42 -7.42 -2.69 52.48
C VAL A 42 -6.22 -2.81 51.54
N ASP A 43 -5.90 -4.03 51.12
CA ASP A 43 -4.85 -4.30 50.13
C ASP A 43 -5.37 -5.33 49.12
N SER A 44 -4.81 -5.30 47.91
CA SER A 44 -5.11 -6.27 46.86
C SER A 44 -4.56 -7.66 47.19
N LYS A 45 -3.49 -7.74 48.00
CA LYS A 45 -2.92 -8.99 48.50
C LYS A 45 -3.32 -9.20 49.96
N PRO A 46 -3.61 -10.45 50.38
CA PRO A 46 -3.83 -10.76 51.79
C PRO A 46 -2.61 -10.38 52.63
N PHE A 47 -2.84 -9.78 53.79
CA PHE A 47 -1.81 -9.39 54.74
C PHE A 47 -2.24 -9.74 56.17
N VAL A 48 -1.25 -9.83 57.06
CA VAL A 48 -1.44 -10.23 58.46
C VAL A 48 -1.54 -9.00 59.34
N CYS A 49 -2.56 -8.94 60.20
CA CYS A 49 -2.62 -8.01 61.33
C CYS A 49 -2.80 -8.79 62.63
N GLN A 50 -2.08 -8.42 63.68
CA GLN A 50 -2.13 -9.12 64.97
C GLN A 50 -2.19 -8.15 66.14
N GLU A 51 -3.07 -8.45 67.10
CA GLU A 51 -3.12 -7.79 68.40
C GLU A 51 -1.96 -8.30 69.29
N LYS A 52 -1.20 -7.37 69.86
CA LYS A 52 -0.24 -7.62 70.95
C LYS A 52 -0.86 -7.15 72.24
N TYR A 53 -0.81 -7.99 73.26
CA TYR A 53 -1.47 -7.76 74.54
C TYR A 53 -0.45 -7.41 75.63
N ASN A 54 -0.82 -6.48 76.51
CA ASN A 54 -0.05 -6.17 77.72
C ASN A 54 -0.32 -7.22 78.82
N ARG A 55 0.31 -7.04 79.99
CA ARG A 55 0.16 -7.94 81.14
C ARG A 55 -1.26 -7.97 81.74
N GLU A 56 -2.10 -6.97 81.44
CA GLU A 56 -3.49 -6.85 81.89
C GLU A 56 -4.48 -7.42 80.87
N SER A 57 -3.99 -8.11 79.83
CA SER A 57 -4.79 -8.64 78.72
C SER A 57 -5.54 -7.58 77.90
N GLU A 58 -5.06 -6.32 77.93
CA GLU A 58 -5.52 -5.27 77.02
C GLU A 58 -4.60 -5.17 75.80
N VAL A 59 -5.14 -4.78 74.65
CA VAL A 59 -4.37 -4.64 73.41
C VAL A 59 -3.40 -3.47 73.56
N GLU A 60 -2.09 -3.75 73.60
CA GLU A 60 -1.00 -2.78 73.68
C GLU A 60 -0.69 -2.16 72.31
N SER A 61 -0.77 -2.96 71.25
CA SER A 61 -0.60 -2.49 69.88
C SER A 61 -1.17 -3.49 68.88
N ILE A 62 -1.48 -3.02 67.68
CA ILE A 62 -1.76 -3.88 66.52
C ILE A 62 -0.62 -3.69 65.52
N VAL A 63 -0.06 -4.79 65.04
CA VAL A 63 1.00 -4.77 64.02
C VAL A 63 0.47 -5.44 62.76
N CYS A 64 0.50 -4.71 61.64
CA CYS A 64 0.14 -5.21 60.33
C CYS A 64 1.38 -5.31 59.44
N GLU A 65 1.57 -6.45 58.77
CA GLU A 65 2.76 -6.81 58.01
C GLU A 65 2.45 -6.95 56.52
N PHE A 66 3.22 -6.27 55.66
CA PHE A 66 3.03 -6.24 54.21
C PHE A 66 4.31 -6.64 53.48
N ASP A 67 4.17 -7.47 52.44
CA ASP A 67 5.28 -7.99 51.63
C ASP A 67 5.75 -7.03 50.51
N SER A 68 5.27 -5.77 50.48
CA SER A 68 5.61 -4.78 49.44
C SER A 68 6.51 -3.65 49.96
N ASN A 69 7.49 -3.24 49.15
CA ASN A 69 8.31 -2.05 49.41
C ASN A 69 7.56 -0.81 48.89
N LEU A 70 6.89 -0.07 49.77
CA LEU A 70 6.23 1.20 49.44
C LEU A 70 7.26 2.27 49.02
N ILE A 71 7.03 2.92 47.87
CA ILE A 71 7.87 4.01 47.32
C ILE A 71 7.38 5.42 47.74
N SER A 72 6.36 5.56 48.61
CA SER A 72 5.89 6.87 49.09
C SER A 72 6.16 7.09 50.58
N ARG A 73 6.53 8.33 50.94
CA ARG A 73 6.81 8.74 52.33
C ARG A 73 5.52 8.74 53.15
N PHE A 74 5.17 7.61 53.73
CA PHE A 74 4.12 7.55 54.75
C PHE A 74 4.58 8.30 56.01
N SER A 75 3.77 9.24 56.50
CA SER A 75 4.10 10.02 57.70
C SER A 75 3.30 9.52 58.90
N LYS A 76 3.93 9.57 60.08
CA LYS A 76 3.31 9.21 61.35
C LYS A 76 2.00 9.98 61.52
N THR A 77 0.89 9.26 61.69
CA THR A 77 -0.44 9.85 61.78
C THR A 77 -1.00 9.69 63.18
N ASN A 78 -1.53 10.79 63.73
CA ASN A 78 -2.07 10.84 65.09
C ASN A 78 -3.55 11.18 65.04
N THR A 79 -4.39 10.35 65.66
CA THR A 79 -5.85 10.54 65.75
C THR A 79 -6.32 10.54 67.19
N LEU A 80 -7.63 10.66 67.41
CA LEU A 80 -8.25 10.62 68.73
C LEU A 80 -8.09 9.25 69.42
N PHE A 81 -8.08 8.15 68.65
CA PHE A 81 -8.06 6.77 69.16
C PHE A 81 -6.75 6.01 68.88
N PHE A 82 -6.01 6.43 67.86
CA PHE A 82 -4.86 5.69 67.35
C PHE A 82 -3.65 6.59 67.09
N GLU A 83 -2.47 6.07 67.33
CA GLU A 83 -1.21 6.54 66.77
C GLU A 83 -0.71 5.50 65.77
N ILE A 84 -0.54 5.89 64.51
CA ILE A 84 -0.18 4.98 63.41
C ILE A 84 1.25 5.31 62.98
N ILE A 85 2.13 4.33 63.12
CA ILE A 85 3.56 4.46 62.90
C ILE A 85 3.97 3.50 61.78
N PRO A 86 4.44 4.00 60.62
CA PRO A 86 5.10 3.16 59.63
C PRO A 86 6.49 2.75 60.11
N GLU A 87 6.82 1.47 60.01
CA GLU A 87 8.15 0.94 60.27
C GLU A 87 8.63 0.19 59.00
N ILE A 88 9.80 0.57 58.50
CA ILE A 88 10.41 -0.05 57.31
C ILE A 88 11.44 -1.07 57.80
N GLY A 89 11.20 -2.35 57.53
CA GLY A 89 12.17 -3.43 57.71
C GLY A 89 13.01 -3.68 56.45
N GLU A 90 13.97 -4.59 56.52
CA GLU A 90 14.90 -4.86 55.40
C GLU A 90 14.19 -5.35 54.11
N ASN A 91 13.01 -5.97 54.21
CA ASN A 91 12.23 -6.48 53.07
C ASN A 91 10.70 -6.52 53.32
N LYS A 92 10.22 -5.88 54.40
CA LYS A 92 8.80 -5.86 54.78
C LYS A 92 8.43 -4.49 55.31
N PHE A 93 7.21 -4.07 55.03
CA PHE A 93 6.62 -2.86 55.58
C PHE A 93 5.69 -3.23 56.73
N PHE A 94 5.79 -2.51 57.85
CA PHE A 94 4.94 -2.70 59.00
C PHE A 94 4.17 -1.43 59.32
N LEU A 95 2.89 -1.59 59.67
CA LEU A 95 2.10 -0.55 60.32
C LEU A 95 1.88 -0.94 61.77
N LYS A 96 2.46 -0.15 62.68
CA LYS A 96 2.24 -0.27 64.12
C LYS A 96 1.18 0.73 64.56
N ILE A 97 0.03 0.22 65.01
CA ILE A 97 -1.08 1.01 65.53
C ILE A 97 -1.06 0.92 67.06
N ILE A 98 -0.80 2.04 67.71
CA ILE A 98 -0.79 2.17 69.17
C ILE A 98 -2.10 2.81 69.62
N PRO A 99 -2.86 2.16 70.52
CA PRO A 99 -4.09 2.71 71.06
C PRO A 99 -3.84 3.92 71.99
N LYS A 100 -4.70 4.94 71.91
CA LYS A 100 -4.83 5.98 72.95
C LYS A 100 -5.92 5.68 73.98
N ASN A 101 -6.84 4.76 73.64
CA ASN A 101 -7.90 4.22 74.49
C ASN A 101 -7.99 2.70 74.23
N LYS A 102 -9.18 2.07 74.26
CA LYS A 102 -9.32 0.65 73.92
C LYS A 102 -9.44 0.47 72.41
N ILE A 103 -8.88 -0.62 71.88
CA ILE A 103 -8.98 -0.99 70.47
C ILE A 103 -9.33 -2.46 70.30
N LYS A 104 -9.94 -2.81 69.17
CA LYS A 104 -10.19 -4.20 68.77
C LYS A 104 -9.97 -4.39 67.27
N LEU A 105 -9.31 -5.47 66.89
CA LEU A 105 -9.06 -5.89 65.51
C LEU A 105 -10.16 -6.83 65.01
N PHE A 106 -10.61 -6.60 63.78
CA PHE A 106 -11.58 -7.43 63.07
C PHE A 106 -11.06 -7.78 61.67
N ASN A 107 -11.09 -9.07 61.34
CA ASN A 107 -10.88 -9.53 59.96
C ASN A 107 -12.19 -9.37 59.17
N THR A 108 -12.19 -8.50 58.16
CA THR A 108 -13.36 -8.17 57.33
C THR A 108 -13.18 -8.53 55.86
N GLY A 109 -12.22 -9.40 55.53
CA GLY A 109 -11.94 -9.81 54.15
C GLY A 109 -12.99 -10.75 53.54
N ILE A 110 -13.91 -11.27 54.35
CA ILE A 110 -14.97 -12.16 53.87
C ILE A 110 -16.02 -11.33 53.11
N ASN A 111 -16.31 -11.74 51.87
CA ASN A 111 -17.36 -11.15 51.08
C ASN A 111 -18.74 -11.54 51.63
N LEU A 112 -19.40 -10.59 52.29
CA LEU A 112 -20.74 -10.78 52.89
C LEU A 112 -21.84 -10.96 51.82
N ALA A 113 -21.59 -10.58 50.56
CA ALA A 113 -22.51 -10.81 49.45
C ALA A 113 -22.39 -12.22 48.84
N SER A 114 -21.48 -13.06 49.35
CA SER A 114 -21.35 -14.45 48.89
C SER A 114 -22.35 -15.35 49.62
N HIS A 115 -22.86 -16.37 48.92
CA HIS A 115 -23.78 -17.36 49.50
C HIS A 115 -23.06 -18.37 50.43
N ASN A 116 -21.76 -18.16 50.69
CA ASN A 116 -20.97 -19.06 51.51
C ASN A 116 -21.20 -18.76 53.00
N PRO A 117 -21.36 -19.78 53.86
CA PRO A 117 -21.50 -19.57 55.29
C PRO A 117 -20.25 -18.87 55.86
N ILE A 118 -20.46 -17.86 56.70
CA ILE A 118 -19.38 -17.10 57.33
C ILE A 118 -18.82 -17.93 58.50
N PRO A 119 -17.54 -18.39 58.44
CA PRO A 119 -16.96 -19.19 59.51
C PRO A 119 -16.68 -18.35 60.77
N GLN A 120 -16.79 -18.99 61.93
CA GLN A 120 -16.45 -18.38 63.23
C GLN A 120 -14.93 -18.11 63.33
N GLU A 121 -14.11 -19.07 62.92
CA GLU A 121 -12.66 -18.89 62.85
C GLU A 121 -12.31 -18.04 61.64
N ARG A 122 -11.71 -16.87 61.90
CA ARG A 122 -11.24 -15.96 60.86
C ARG A 122 -9.80 -16.32 60.49
N SER A 123 -9.50 -16.28 59.20
CA SER A 123 -8.13 -16.42 58.70
C SER A 123 -7.20 -15.42 59.38
N THR A 124 -5.94 -15.82 59.61
CA THR A 124 -4.89 -14.92 60.10
C THR A 124 -4.39 -13.95 59.03
N GLU A 125 -4.71 -14.21 57.77
CA GLU A 125 -4.46 -13.33 56.61
C GLU A 125 -5.78 -12.81 56.04
N SER A 126 -5.80 -11.53 55.65
CA SER A 126 -6.98 -10.91 55.03
C SER A 126 -6.56 -9.81 54.07
N THR A 127 -7.36 -9.60 53.02
CA THR A 127 -7.26 -8.41 52.16
C THR A 127 -7.86 -7.17 52.82
N ARG A 128 -8.67 -7.35 53.88
CA ARG A 128 -9.32 -6.25 54.62
C ARG A 128 -9.31 -6.47 56.13
N TRP A 129 -8.88 -5.45 56.86
CA TRP A 129 -8.90 -5.41 58.32
C TRP A 129 -9.57 -4.12 58.80
N GLN A 130 -10.30 -4.21 59.91
CA GLN A 130 -10.88 -3.09 60.61
C GLN A 130 -10.39 -3.03 62.05
N ILE A 131 -9.95 -1.85 62.48
CA ILE A 131 -9.53 -1.57 63.84
C ILE A 131 -10.49 -0.56 64.43
N VAL A 132 -11.27 -0.98 65.43
CA VAL A 132 -12.25 -0.14 66.10
C VAL A 132 -11.66 0.39 67.39
N GLY A 133 -11.58 1.71 67.52
CA GLY A 133 -11.16 2.43 68.71
C GLY A 133 -12.35 2.95 69.49
N TYR A 134 -12.37 2.67 70.80
CA TYR A 134 -13.48 2.95 71.70
C TYR A 134 -12.96 3.24 73.12
N LYS A 135 -13.82 3.81 73.99
CA LYS A 135 -13.44 4.13 75.38
C LYS A 135 -13.81 3.01 76.35
N GLU A 136 -15.08 2.61 76.37
CA GLU A 136 -15.62 1.63 77.33
C GLU A 136 -16.11 0.36 76.64
N LYS A 137 -17.10 0.50 75.75
CA LYS A 137 -17.71 -0.59 74.99
C LYS A 137 -17.48 -0.40 73.49
N ILE A 138 -17.41 -1.52 72.76
CA ILE A 138 -17.29 -1.51 71.30
C ILE A 138 -18.62 -1.00 70.71
N PRO A 139 -18.60 0.03 69.83
CA PRO A 139 -19.80 0.54 69.19
C PRO A 139 -20.42 -0.50 68.24
N PHE A 140 -21.71 -0.37 67.97
CA PHE A 140 -22.48 -1.22 67.04
C PHE A 140 -22.66 -2.70 67.42
N LEU A 141 -22.06 -3.17 68.52
CA LEU A 141 -22.20 -4.54 69.00
C LEU A 141 -23.01 -4.58 70.29
N LEU A 142 -24.10 -5.34 70.28
CA LEU A 142 -24.84 -5.67 71.48
C LEU A 142 -24.15 -6.88 72.15
N GLU A 143 -23.58 -6.68 73.34
CA GLU A 143 -23.12 -7.78 74.19
C GLU A 143 -24.33 -8.59 74.64
N ARG A 144 -24.62 -9.70 73.96
CA ARG A 144 -25.56 -10.72 74.43
C ARG A 144 -24.79 -12.03 74.57
N GLU A 145 -24.74 -12.56 75.78
CA GLU A 145 -24.26 -13.93 75.99
C GLU A 145 -25.27 -14.90 75.36
N SER A 146 -24.79 -15.80 74.50
CA SER A 146 -25.60 -16.84 73.88
C SER A 146 -25.25 -18.18 74.53
N GLU A 147 -26.22 -18.81 75.18
CA GLU A 147 -26.07 -20.17 75.75
C GLU A 147 -26.38 -21.29 74.72
N GLY A 148 -26.32 -20.99 73.41
CA GLY A 148 -26.70 -21.91 72.34
C GLY A 148 -25.54 -22.48 71.50
N LEU A 149 -25.84 -23.49 70.68
CA LEU A 149 -24.94 -23.95 69.61
C LEU A 149 -24.81 -22.86 68.54
N ASN A 150 -23.58 -22.45 68.24
CA ASN A 150 -23.28 -21.41 67.26
C ASN A 150 -23.14 -22.01 65.86
N PHE A 151 -23.96 -21.56 64.91
CA PHE A 151 -23.91 -21.99 63.52
C PHE A 151 -23.38 -20.86 62.61
N PRO A 152 -22.67 -21.18 61.51
CA PRO A 152 -22.25 -20.19 60.52
C PRO A 152 -23.43 -19.38 59.97
N ILE A 153 -23.26 -18.07 59.80
CA ILE A 153 -24.29 -17.17 59.26
C ILE A 153 -24.29 -17.24 57.73
N SER A 154 -25.45 -17.38 57.10
CA SER A 154 -25.66 -17.24 55.66
C SER A 154 -26.71 -16.16 55.37
N PHE A 155 -26.51 -15.38 54.30
CA PHE A 155 -27.49 -14.42 53.81
C PHE A 155 -28.16 -14.96 52.53
N ASP A 156 -29.49 -14.98 52.48
CA ASP A 156 -30.24 -15.49 51.33
C ASP A 156 -30.35 -14.48 50.18
N GLU A 157 -30.15 -13.18 50.44
CA GLU A 157 -30.13 -12.11 49.43
C GLU A 157 -28.83 -11.29 49.51
N PRO A 158 -28.08 -11.12 48.39
CA PRO A 158 -26.74 -10.51 48.42
C PRO A 158 -26.74 -8.97 48.47
N TYR A 159 -27.89 -8.29 48.38
CA TYR A 159 -27.96 -6.83 48.35
C TYR A 159 -29.02 -6.30 49.32
N LEU A 160 -28.58 -5.83 50.49
CA LEU A 160 -29.36 -4.88 51.29
C LEU A 160 -29.28 -3.52 50.60
N GLY A 161 -30.29 -3.19 49.80
CA GLY A 161 -30.42 -1.86 49.21
C GLY A 161 -30.59 -0.82 50.30
N VAL A 162 -29.71 0.19 50.32
CA VAL A 162 -29.94 1.38 51.13
C VAL A 162 -31.07 2.16 50.45
N GLY A 163 -32.19 2.36 51.15
CA GLY A 163 -33.31 3.16 50.65
C GLY A 163 -32.93 4.61 50.33
N VAL A 164 -33.93 5.46 50.05
CA VAL A 164 -33.69 6.89 49.77
C VAL A 164 -32.89 7.54 50.90
N LEU A 165 -31.87 8.30 50.54
CA LEU A 165 -31.01 8.99 51.50
C LEU A 165 -31.54 10.39 51.82
N ASP A 166 -31.44 10.81 53.08
CA ASP A 166 -31.79 12.18 53.49
C ASP A 166 -30.71 13.20 53.06
N PHE A 167 -30.97 14.48 53.36
CA PHE A 167 -30.07 15.61 53.08
C PHE A 167 -28.67 15.51 53.74
N ARG A 168 -28.41 14.49 54.57
CA ARG A 168 -27.10 14.16 55.17
C ARG A 168 -26.58 12.79 54.71
N MET A 169 -27.10 12.26 53.61
CA MET A 169 -26.75 10.95 53.04
C MET A 169 -27.03 9.77 53.99
N ARG A 170 -28.04 9.89 54.87
CA ARG A 170 -28.45 8.81 55.79
C ARG A 170 -29.62 8.01 55.20
N PRO A 171 -29.64 6.67 55.32
CA PRO A 171 -30.79 5.86 54.94
C PRO A 171 -32.04 6.37 55.66
N MET A 172 -33.08 6.78 54.91
CA MET A 172 -34.36 7.16 55.50
C MET A 172 -35.22 5.92 55.72
N ASP A 173 -35.56 5.68 56.99
CA ASP A 173 -36.81 4.99 57.32
C ASP A 173 -37.93 6.04 57.32
N ASN A 174 -38.95 5.84 56.47
CA ASN A 174 -40.38 6.01 56.79
C ASN A 174 -41.27 6.24 55.55
N GLU A 175 -42.51 5.77 55.72
CA GLU A 175 -43.77 5.87 54.96
C GLU A 175 -43.85 6.78 53.71
N VAL A 176 -44.45 6.19 52.66
CA VAL A 176 -44.56 6.66 51.28
C VAL A 176 -45.42 7.93 51.15
N GLY A 177 -44.81 9.07 50.86
CA GLY A 177 -45.47 10.28 50.35
C GLY A 177 -45.38 10.36 48.82
N GLN A 178 -46.43 10.88 48.15
CA GLN A 178 -46.45 11.05 46.68
C GLN A 178 -45.40 12.06 46.16
N ASP A 179 -44.87 12.94 47.01
CA ASP A 179 -43.83 13.91 46.65
C ASP A 179 -42.47 13.25 46.35
N LYS A 180 -42.21 12.06 46.91
CA LYS A 180 -41.07 11.20 46.53
C LYS A 180 -41.16 10.73 45.08
N ASP A 181 -42.34 10.36 44.61
CA ASP A 181 -42.53 9.87 43.23
C ASP A 181 -42.29 11.00 42.23
N TYR A 182 -42.74 12.22 42.53
CA TYR A 182 -42.37 13.42 41.76
C TYR A 182 -40.85 13.62 41.74
N PHE A 183 -40.19 13.56 42.90
CA PHE A 183 -38.74 13.74 43.00
C PHE A 183 -37.96 12.74 42.13
N LEU A 184 -38.30 11.45 42.23
CA LEU A 184 -37.65 10.39 41.44
C LEU A 184 -37.95 10.53 39.93
N ASN A 185 -39.18 10.94 39.58
CA ASN A 185 -39.54 11.19 38.18
C ASN A 185 -38.74 12.36 37.60
N ILE A 186 -38.60 13.45 38.36
CA ILE A 186 -37.81 14.62 37.96
C ILE A 186 -36.34 14.24 37.76
N GLN A 187 -35.75 13.43 38.67
CA GLN A 187 -34.40 12.90 38.47
C GLN A 187 -34.27 12.10 37.18
N SER A 188 -35.21 11.18 36.93
CA SER A 188 -35.25 10.36 35.71
C SER A 188 -35.40 11.22 34.44
N LEU A 189 -36.23 12.26 34.45
CA LEU A 189 -36.39 13.18 33.33
C LEU A 189 -35.11 13.97 33.04
N LEU A 190 -34.40 14.41 34.07
CA LEU A 190 -33.12 15.10 33.92
C LEU A 190 -32.01 14.17 33.39
N GLU A 191 -31.97 12.92 33.86
CA GLU A 191 -31.05 11.89 33.33
C GLU A 191 -31.30 11.62 31.85
N LYS A 192 -32.57 11.61 31.43
CA LYS A 192 -32.99 11.49 30.03
C LYS A 192 -32.84 12.77 29.22
N LYS A 193 -32.35 13.86 29.81
CA LYS A 193 -32.23 15.19 29.21
C LYS A 193 -33.57 15.80 28.74
N SER A 194 -34.69 15.32 29.26
CA SER A 194 -36.03 15.87 29.01
C SER A 194 -36.27 17.11 29.87
N TYR A 195 -35.48 18.15 29.67
CA TYR A 195 -35.42 19.31 30.56
C TYR A 195 -36.76 20.07 30.67
N GLN A 196 -37.49 20.23 29.56
CA GLN A 196 -38.79 20.90 29.58
C GLN A 196 -39.83 20.13 30.39
N GLU A 197 -39.88 18.81 30.24
CA GLU A 197 -40.78 17.96 31.01
C GLU A 197 -40.39 17.95 32.49
N ALA A 198 -39.09 17.95 32.79
CA ALA A 198 -38.59 18.06 34.15
C ALA A 198 -39.05 19.38 34.80
N LEU A 199 -38.97 20.52 34.10
CA LEU A 199 -39.46 21.81 34.60
C LEU A 199 -40.95 21.78 34.92
N ASN A 200 -41.77 21.22 34.02
CA ASN A 200 -43.21 21.10 34.25
C ASN A 200 -43.52 20.27 35.52
N ASN A 201 -42.80 19.14 35.71
CA ASN A 201 -42.97 18.29 36.90
C ASN A 201 -42.46 18.97 38.17
N ILE A 202 -41.39 19.75 38.08
CA ILE A 202 -40.86 20.55 39.19
C ILE A 202 -41.89 21.58 39.66
N ASP A 203 -42.47 22.32 38.72
CA ASP A 203 -43.46 23.36 39.05
C ASP A 203 -44.72 22.75 39.66
N GLU A 204 -45.19 21.63 39.12
CA GLU A 204 -46.31 20.86 39.66
C GLU A 204 -46.02 20.35 41.09
N MET A 205 -44.83 19.79 41.32
CA MET A 205 -44.41 19.31 42.64
C MET A 205 -44.37 20.45 43.66
N LEU A 206 -43.79 21.60 43.31
CA LEU A 206 -43.70 22.76 44.21
C LEU A 206 -45.07 23.41 44.47
N GLN A 207 -46.01 23.29 43.53
CA GLN A 207 -47.40 23.73 43.71
C GLN A 207 -48.17 22.79 44.65
N ASN A 208 -48.04 21.47 44.46
CA ASN A 208 -48.79 20.47 45.24
C ASN A 208 -48.17 20.22 46.63
N TYR A 209 -46.85 20.36 46.75
CA TYR A 209 -46.06 20.07 47.95
C TYR A 209 -45.08 21.22 48.28
N PRO A 210 -45.58 22.43 48.62
CA PRO A 210 -44.74 23.62 48.81
C PRO A 210 -43.73 23.51 49.97
N GLU A 211 -43.98 22.64 50.93
CA GLU A 211 -43.12 22.36 52.10
C GLU A 211 -42.43 20.98 52.01
N THR A 212 -42.25 20.46 50.79
CA THR A 212 -41.55 19.20 50.56
C THR A 212 -40.11 19.24 51.09
N ILE A 213 -39.67 18.12 51.65
CA ILE A 213 -38.29 17.95 52.13
C ILE A 213 -37.27 18.05 51.00
N PHE A 214 -37.68 17.80 49.75
CA PHE A 214 -36.83 17.86 48.56
C PHE A 214 -36.70 19.27 47.98
N LYS A 215 -37.31 20.29 48.60
CA LYS A 215 -37.40 21.66 48.03
C LYS A 215 -36.04 22.23 47.64
N ARG A 216 -35.00 22.02 48.44
CA ARG A 216 -33.63 22.42 48.11
C ARG A 216 -33.16 21.78 46.80
N ASP A 217 -33.28 20.45 46.70
CA ASP A 217 -32.76 19.65 45.59
C ASP A 217 -33.56 19.90 44.31
N ILE A 218 -34.88 20.06 44.43
CA ILE A 218 -35.78 20.38 43.32
C ILE A 218 -35.50 21.78 42.75
N LEU A 219 -35.30 22.79 43.61
CA LEU A 219 -34.94 24.13 43.13
C LEU A 219 -33.55 24.16 42.46
N PHE A 220 -32.61 23.36 42.97
CA PHE A 220 -31.31 23.18 42.33
C PHE A 220 -31.42 22.45 40.98
N MET A 221 -32.21 21.39 40.91
CA MET A 221 -32.56 20.68 39.67
C MET A 221 -33.25 21.60 38.66
N LYS A 222 -34.11 22.53 39.13
CA LYS A 222 -34.74 23.56 38.29
C LYS A 222 -33.70 24.46 37.65
N LEU A 223 -32.72 24.95 38.42
CA LEU A 223 -31.60 25.74 37.88
C LEU A 223 -30.84 24.97 36.80
N LYS A 224 -30.56 23.69 37.02
CA LYS A 224 -29.87 22.85 36.03
C LYS A 224 -30.70 22.64 34.77
N ALA A 225 -32.00 22.40 34.91
CA ALA A 225 -32.90 22.22 33.77
C ALA A 225 -32.97 23.49 32.91
N LEU A 226 -33.19 24.65 33.53
CA LEU A 226 -33.21 25.97 32.85
C LEU A 226 -31.88 26.23 32.13
N GLN A 227 -30.74 26.00 32.79
CA GLN A 227 -29.42 26.20 32.19
C GLN A 227 -29.18 25.32 30.94
N ASN A 228 -29.68 24.08 30.94
CA ASN A 228 -29.50 23.16 29.82
C ASN A 228 -30.44 23.45 28.63
N LEU A 229 -31.60 24.07 28.86
CA LEU A 229 -32.45 24.55 27.76
C LEU A 229 -31.83 25.71 26.99
N GLN A 230 -30.95 26.49 27.63
CA GLN A 230 -30.21 27.60 27.02
C GLN A 230 -31.09 28.71 26.40
N ASN A 231 -32.37 28.81 26.78
CA ASN A 231 -33.25 29.88 26.30
C ASN A 231 -32.85 31.22 26.92
N GLN A 232 -32.82 32.27 26.10
CA GLN A 232 -32.47 33.62 26.58
C GLN A 232 -33.52 34.20 27.53
N GLU A 233 -34.78 33.82 27.36
CA GLU A 233 -35.91 34.26 28.20
C GLU A 233 -35.77 33.77 29.65
N ASP A 234 -35.07 32.64 29.86
CA ASP A 234 -34.92 32.01 31.17
C ASP A 234 -33.76 32.61 32.00
N TYR A 235 -32.90 33.46 31.41
CA TYR A 235 -31.71 33.96 32.11
C TYR A 235 -32.07 34.78 33.36
N GLU A 236 -33.10 35.62 33.29
CA GLU A 236 -33.54 36.40 34.46
C GLU A 236 -34.11 35.50 35.56
N GLU A 237 -34.86 34.45 35.21
CA GLU A 237 -35.38 33.47 36.16
C GLU A 237 -34.23 32.71 36.83
N ILE A 238 -33.26 32.23 36.05
CA ILE A 238 -32.05 31.59 36.56
C ILE A 238 -31.34 32.49 37.57
N MET A 239 -31.18 33.78 37.25
CA MET A 239 -30.50 34.71 38.15
C MET A 239 -31.30 34.96 39.44
N ALA A 240 -32.63 35.10 39.35
CA ALA A 240 -33.48 35.30 40.52
C ALA A 240 -33.51 34.06 41.42
N LEU A 241 -33.72 32.88 40.83
CA LEU A 241 -33.75 31.61 41.52
C LEU A 241 -32.39 31.25 42.13
N GLY A 242 -31.29 31.49 41.42
CA GLY A 242 -29.94 31.26 41.91
C GLY A 242 -29.61 32.11 43.14
N LYS A 243 -29.96 33.41 43.14
CA LYS A 243 -29.82 34.28 44.31
C LYS A 243 -30.66 33.79 45.49
N ALA A 244 -31.93 33.44 45.25
CA ALA A 244 -32.81 32.94 46.29
C ALA A 244 -32.28 31.63 46.90
N TRP A 245 -31.79 30.73 46.06
CA TRP A 245 -31.22 29.44 46.47
C TRP A 245 -29.94 29.63 47.29
N LEU A 246 -29.00 30.46 46.83
CA LEU A 246 -27.76 30.76 47.56
C LEU A 246 -28.02 31.42 48.93
N ASN A 247 -29.04 32.28 49.03
CA ASN A 247 -29.43 32.91 50.28
C ASN A 247 -30.07 31.91 51.25
N ALA A 248 -30.87 30.97 50.74
CA ALA A 248 -31.53 29.95 51.54
C ALA A 248 -30.58 28.82 51.99
N TYR A 249 -29.58 28.49 51.17
CA TYR A 249 -28.69 27.34 51.37
C TYR A 249 -27.19 27.70 51.25
N PRO A 250 -26.68 28.67 52.03
CA PRO A 250 -25.32 29.23 51.86
C PRO A 250 -24.17 28.27 52.18
N ALA A 251 -24.45 27.14 52.85
CA ALA A 251 -23.46 26.13 53.23
C ALA A 251 -23.66 24.79 52.48
N ASP A 252 -24.48 24.78 51.43
CA ASP A 252 -24.74 23.56 50.67
C ASP A 252 -23.56 23.21 49.75
N ILE A 253 -23.38 21.91 49.51
CA ILE A 253 -22.28 21.39 48.67
C ILE A 253 -22.38 21.87 47.21
N HIS A 254 -23.57 22.23 46.73
CA HIS A 254 -23.79 22.70 45.36
C HIS A 254 -23.60 24.21 45.18
N VAL A 255 -23.23 24.95 46.23
CA VAL A 255 -22.99 26.41 46.13
C VAL A 255 -21.98 26.77 45.02
N PRO A 256 -20.83 26.09 44.85
CA PRO A 256 -19.89 26.39 43.77
C PRO A 256 -20.50 26.21 42.36
N GLU A 257 -21.32 25.17 42.17
CA GLU A 257 -22.01 24.91 40.90
C GLU A 257 -23.01 26.02 40.57
N VAL A 258 -23.79 26.46 41.56
CA VAL A 258 -24.77 27.56 41.40
C VAL A 258 -24.07 28.88 41.11
N LEU A 259 -22.94 29.17 41.77
CA LEU A 259 -22.13 30.36 41.48
C LEU A 259 -21.60 30.35 40.05
N LEU A 260 -21.11 29.20 39.55
CA LEU A 260 -20.62 29.08 38.17
C LEU A 260 -21.77 29.30 37.18
N LEU A 261 -22.91 28.65 37.41
CA LEU A 261 -24.10 28.78 36.59
C LEU A 261 -24.54 30.25 36.50
N MET A 262 -24.56 30.97 37.62
CA MET A 262 -24.86 32.41 37.66
C MET A 262 -23.83 33.24 36.89
N ALA A 263 -22.53 32.95 37.05
CA ALA A 263 -21.46 33.65 36.34
C ALA A 263 -21.57 33.48 34.81
N GLU A 264 -21.88 32.26 34.35
CA GLU A 264 -22.06 31.96 32.94
C GLU A 264 -23.28 32.64 32.33
N ASN A 265 -24.40 32.70 33.06
CA ASN A 265 -25.61 33.37 32.59
C ASN A 265 -25.41 34.89 32.52
N TYR A 266 -24.82 35.52 33.54
CA TYR A 266 -24.45 36.94 33.45
C TYR A 266 -23.53 37.22 32.26
N ALA A 267 -22.56 36.33 31.99
CA ALA A 267 -21.70 36.47 30.83
C ALA A 267 -22.46 36.33 29.49
N LYS A 268 -23.43 35.42 29.38
CA LYS A 268 -24.32 35.28 28.21
C LYS A 268 -25.20 36.52 28.00
N MET A 269 -25.62 37.18 29.07
CA MET A 269 -26.36 38.46 29.05
C MET A 269 -25.46 39.68 28.72
N ASN A 270 -24.16 39.49 28.48
CA ASN A 270 -23.15 40.54 28.32
C ASN A 270 -22.88 41.40 29.57
N PHE A 271 -23.41 41.02 30.73
CA PHE A 271 -23.16 41.65 32.04
C PHE A 271 -21.91 41.08 32.70
N PHE A 272 -20.75 41.52 32.20
CA PHE A 272 -19.48 40.89 32.55
C PHE A 272 -18.87 41.32 33.87
N GLU A 273 -19.18 42.52 34.35
CA GLU A 273 -18.73 42.94 35.69
C GLU A 273 -19.43 42.09 36.75
N GLU A 274 -20.73 41.87 36.57
CA GLU A 274 -21.54 40.97 37.38
C GLU A 274 -21.03 39.53 37.26
N ALA A 275 -20.78 39.04 36.04
CA ALA A 275 -20.20 37.71 35.85
C ALA A 275 -18.85 37.56 36.58
N SER A 276 -17.97 38.56 36.43
CA SER A 276 -16.64 38.59 37.04
C SER A 276 -16.72 38.53 38.56
N TYR A 277 -17.72 39.17 39.17
CA TYR A 277 -17.94 39.07 40.62
C TYR A 277 -18.17 37.63 41.07
N TYR A 278 -19.03 36.85 40.38
CA TYR A 278 -19.29 35.44 40.74
C TYR A 278 -18.09 34.53 40.45
N TYR A 279 -17.39 34.76 39.33
CA TYR A 279 -16.12 34.08 39.04
C TYR A 279 -15.07 34.32 40.13
N ASP A 280 -14.91 35.58 40.55
CA ASP A 280 -13.95 35.97 41.61
C ASP A 280 -14.28 35.31 42.95
N ARG A 281 -15.57 35.16 43.27
CA ARG A 281 -15.99 34.43 44.47
C ARG A 281 -15.56 32.97 44.40
N LEU A 282 -15.76 32.30 43.26
CA LEU A 282 -15.28 30.93 43.06
C LEU A 282 -13.78 30.82 43.28
N PHE A 283 -13.00 31.69 42.64
CA PHE A 283 -11.52 31.67 42.73
C PHE A 283 -10.99 31.91 44.15
N LYS A 284 -11.73 32.66 44.98
CA LYS A 284 -11.31 33.04 46.35
C LYS A 284 -11.82 32.07 47.41
N GLU A 285 -13.09 31.69 47.32
CA GLU A 285 -13.83 30.95 48.36
C GLU A 285 -13.72 29.43 48.18
N TYR A 286 -13.53 28.93 46.95
CA TYR A 286 -13.63 27.49 46.62
C TYR A 286 -12.42 26.95 45.87
N LYS A 287 -11.21 27.29 46.34
CA LYS A 287 -9.97 26.82 45.71
C LYS A 287 -9.92 25.30 45.60
N ASP A 288 -9.49 24.82 44.44
CA ASP A 288 -9.31 23.40 44.11
C ASP A 288 -10.63 22.62 43.97
N ASP A 289 -11.78 23.29 44.09
CA ASP A 289 -13.08 22.72 43.80
C ASP A 289 -13.27 22.52 42.28
N LYS A 290 -14.00 21.47 41.92
CA LYS A 290 -14.30 21.12 40.53
C LYS A 290 -14.91 22.30 39.75
N TYR A 291 -15.85 23.03 40.36
CA TYR A 291 -16.54 24.14 39.73
C TYR A 291 -15.69 25.41 39.69
N GLU A 292 -14.71 25.55 40.57
CA GLU A 292 -13.72 26.62 40.49
C GLU A 292 -12.77 26.42 39.30
N LEU A 293 -12.33 25.20 39.04
CA LEU A 293 -11.52 24.88 37.87
C LEU A 293 -12.31 25.11 36.58
N LEU A 294 -13.57 24.69 36.52
CA LEU A 294 -14.48 24.99 35.39
C LEU A 294 -14.72 26.50 35.24
N ALA A 295 -14.83 27.23 36.35
CA ALA A 295 -14.97 28.68 36.35
C ALA A 295 -13.77 29.40 35.74
N ARG A 296 -12.54 28.92 36.00
CA ARG A 296 -11.33 29.47 35.38
C ARG A 296 -11.35 29.29 33.86
N LEU A 297 -11.75 28.10 33.39
CA LEU A 297 -11.88 27.82 31.96
C LEU A 297 -12.95 28.68 31.31
N SER A 298 -14.15 28.72 31.88
CA SER A 298 -15.29 29.50 31.37
C SER A 298 -14.99 31.01 31.35
N TYR A 299 -14.39 31.55 32.42
CA TYR A 299 -13.92 32.94 32.46
C TYR A 299 -12.84 33.21 31.42
N GLY A 300 -11.87 32.29 31.31
CA GLY A 300 -10.81 32.31 30.29
C GLY A 300 -11.37 32.46 28.88
N GLU A 301 -12.40 31.68 28.52
CA GLU A 301 -13.07 31.78 27.22
C GLU A 301 -13.69 33.16 26.98
N LYS A 302 -14.32 33.75 28.01
CA LYS A 302 -14.96 35.06 27.88
C LYS A 302 -13.92 36.16 27.69
N ILE A 303 -12.83 36.14 28.44
CA ILE A 303 -11.77 37.16 28.30
C ILE A 303 -10.95 36.96 27.03
N PHE A 304 -10.76 35.72 26.57
CA PHE A 304 -10.14 35.41 25.28
C PHE A 304 -10.91 36.07 24.13
N LYS A 305 -12.24 35.90 24.10
CA LYS A 305 -13.13 36.53 23.09
C LYS A 305 -13.12 38.06 23.16
N ARG A 306 -12.76 38.64 24.32
CA ARG A 306 -12.65 40.09 24.53
C ARG A 306 -11.25 40.65 24.29
N GLY A 307 -10.30 39.79 23.91
CA GLY A 307 -8.95 40.17 23.52
C GLY A 307 -7.86 39.95 24.56
N ASP A 308 -8.19 39.60 25.81
CA ASP A 308 -7.19 39.26 26.83
C ASP A 308 -6.72 37.80 26.68
N LYS A 309 -5.99 37.57 25.58
CA LYS A 309 -5.47 36.25 25.20
C LYS A 309 -4.45 35.74 26.23
N LYS A 310 -3.63 36.62 26.80
CA LYS A 310 -2.55 36.22 27.71
C LYS A 310 -3.10 35.62 29.01
N ARG A 311 -4.06 36.30 29.65
CA ARG A 311 -4.65 35.80 30.89
C ARG A 311 -5.48 34.54 30.66
N ALA A 312 -6.16 34.42 29.53
CA ALA A 312 -6.87 33.19 29.16
C ALA A 312 -5.91 31.99 29.08
N LEU A 313 -4.75 32.15 28.42
CA LEU A 313 -3.73 31.12 28.33
C LEU A 313 -3.24 30.67 29.72
N GLU A 314 -2.92 31.64 30.59
CA GLU A 314 -2.48 31.36 31.97
C GLU A 314 -3.54 30.55 32.75
N LEU A 315 -4.83 30.91 32.61
CA LEU A 315 -5.92 30.19 33.25
C LEU A 315 -6.04 28.76 32.73
N TYR A 316 -6.05 28.55 31.41
CA TYR A 316 -6.17 27.21 30.82
C TYR A 316 -5.01 26.30 31.23
N GLN A 317 -3.77 26.81 31.17
CA GLN A 317 -2.58 26.06 31.58
C GLN A 317 -2.61 25.75 33.08
N SER A 318 -3.06 26.69 33.92
CA SER A 318 -3.17 26.47 35.36
C SER A 318 -4.13 25.32 35.67
N VAL A 319 -5.29 25.28 35.00
CA VAL A 319 -6.29 24.23 35.21
C VAL A 319 -5.77 22.89 34.72
N LEU A 320 -5.18 22.83 33.51
CA LEU A 320 -4.65 21.59 32.96
C LEU A 320 -3.55 20.98 33.85
N ASN A 321 -2.70 21.80 34.45
CA ASN A 321 -1.63 21.34 35.35
C ASN A 321 -2.13 20.92 36.74
N GLN A 322 -3.31 21.41 37.16
CA GLN A 322 -3.84 21.20 38.50
C GLN A 322 -4.86 20.06 38.58
N THR A 323 -5.70 19.91 37.55
CA THR A 323 -6.81 18.95 37.57
C THR A 323 -6.35 17.51 37.45
N GLN A 324 -7.03 16.60 38.16
CA GLN A 324 -6.97 15.15 37.94
C GLN A 324 -8.24 14.61 37.28
N ASP A 325 -9.28 15.46 37.14
CA ASP A 325 -10.51 15.11 36.44
C ASP A 325 -10.27 15.17 34.93
N LEU A 326 -10.44 14.02 34.28
CA LEU A 326 -10.17 13.82 32.85
C LEU A 326 -11.07 14.68 31.96
N GLU A 327 -12.29 15.01 32.39
CA GLU A 327 -13.20 15.87 31.63
C GLU A 327 -12.77 17.33 31.68
N ILE A 328 -12.34 17.79 32.86
CA ILE A 328 -11.80 19.16 33.01
C ILE A 328 -10.48 19.28 32.27
N ALA A 329 -9.62 18.26 32.34
CA ALA A 329 -8.38 18.22 31.56
C ALA A 329 -8.67 18.29 30.05
N SER A 330 -9.68 17.54 29.58
CA SER A 330 -10.08 17.53 28.17
C SER A 330 -10.59 18.89 27.72
N LEU A 331 -11.44 19.56 28.51
CA LEU A 331 -11.91 20.91 28.21
C LEU A 331 -10.76 21.92 28.21
N ALA A 332 -9.87 21.89 29.21
CA ALA A 332 -8.71 22.78 29.26
C ALA A 332 -7.78 22.58 28.04
N SER A 333 -7.54 21.32 27.67
CA SER A 333 -6.76 20.97 26.49
C SER A 333 -7.44 21.44 25.20
N LEU A 334 -8.76 21.33 25.08
CA LEU A 334 -9.50 21.80 23.90
C LEU A 334 -9.37 23.32 23.75
N LEU A 335 -9.53 24.05 24.85
CA LEU A 335 -9.40 25.51 24.87
C LEU A 335 -7.97 25.99 24.57
N LEU A 336 -6.95 25.24 25.01
CA LEU A 336 -5.57 25.46 24.60
C LEU A 336 -5.38 25.18 23.10
N GLY A 337 -5.99 24.12 22.59
CA GLY A 337 -6.02 23.82 21.15
C GLY A 337 -6.63 24.98 20.35
N GLU A 338 -7.79 25.49 20.75
CA GLU A 338 -8.44 26.64 20.14
C GLU A 338 -7.58 27.91 20.22
N TYR A 339 -6.93 28.14 21.36
CA TYR A 339 -5.99 29.25 21.53
C TYR A 339 -4.86 29.20 20.49
N TYR A 340 -4.18 28.05 20.37
CA TYR A 340 -3.05 27.90 19.47
C TYR A 340 -3.47 27.88 18.01
N LYS A 341 -4.68 27.38 17.70
CA LYS A 341 -5.29 27.51 16.37
C LYS A 341 -5.43 28.98 15.99
N ASP A 342 -6.00 29.80 16.87
CA ASP A 342 -6.19 31.24 16.65
C ASP A 342 -4.88 32.04 16.65
N ALA A 343 -3.81 31.49 17.23
CA ALA A 343 -2.46 32.03 17.15
C ALA A 343 -1.73 31.64 15.84
N GLY A 344 -2.30 30.76 15.01
CA GLY A 344 -1.67 30.22 13.81
C GLY A 344 -0.63 29.13 14.08
N GLU A 345 -0.55 28.63 15.31
CA GLU A 345 0.37 27.58 15.74
C GLU A 345 -0.24 26.18 15.54
N SER A 346 -0.47 25.81 14.28
CA SER A 346 -1.23 24.60 13.90
C SER A 346 -0.71 23.30 14.52
N LYS A 347 0.61 23.17 14.72
CA LYS A 347 1.19 21.97 15.33
C LYS A 347 0.80 21.85 16.81
N GLN A 348 0.98 22.92 17.59
CA GLN A 348 0.62 22.90 19.01
C GLN A 348 -0.88 22.73 19.21
N ALA A 349 -1.69 23.38 18.37
CA ALA A 349 -3.14 23.17 18.38
C ALA A 349 -3.48 21.68 18.25
N GLN A 350 -2.91 21.01 17.24
CA GLN A 350 -3.11 19.58 17.02
C GLN A 350 -2.59 18.72 18.18
N ASP A 351 -1.45 19.06 18.79
CA ASP A 351 -0.92 18.32 19.94
C ASP A 351 -1.93 18.32 21.11
N TYR A 352 -2.55 19.45 21.42
CA TYR A 352 -3.58 19.53 22.48
C TYR A 352 -4.86 18.76 22.12
N LEU A 353 -5.31 18.81 20.87
CA LEU A 353 -6.46 18.02 20.44
C LEU A 353 -6.15 16.51 20.47
N LYS A 354 -4.92 16.13 20.09
CA LYS A 354 -4.44 14.76 20.10
C LYS A 354 -4.35 14.21 21.53
N ASN A 355 -3.91 15.01 22.50
CA ASN A 355 -3.87 14.59 23.90
C ASN A 355 -5.26 14.16 24.40
N ILE A 356 -6.32 14.85 23.98
CA ILE A 356 -7.70 14.47 24.31
C ILE A 356 -8.08 13.18 23.58
N LEU A 357 -7.78 13.09 22.28
CA LEU A 357 -8.07 11.90 21.48
C LEU A 357 -7.42 10.63 22.05
N ASP A 358 -6.17 10.73 22.52
CA ASP A 358 -5.42 9.61 23.09
C ASP A 358 -5.90 9.25 24.51
N ALA A 359 -6.19 10.24 25.36
CA ALA A 359 -6.48 10.02 26.78
C ALA A 359 -7.98 9.89 27.11
N ASN A 360 -8.85 10.57 26.36
CA ASN A 360 -10.31 10.61 26.57
C ASN A 360 -11.10 10.76 25.25
N PRO A 361 -11.04 9.79 24.32
CA PRO A 361 -11.73 9.88 23.04
C PRO A 361 -13.26 10.03 23.18
N GLN A 362 -13.85 9.49 24.25
CA GLN A 362 -15.29 9.60 24.54
C GLN A 362 -15.73 11.04 24.84
N TYR A 363 -14.81 11.96 25.14
CA TYR A 363 -15.12 13.37 25.30
C TYR A 363 -15.82 13.94 24.05
N PHE A 364 -15.37 13.54 22.85
CA PHE A 364 -15.92 14.04 21.60
C PHE A 364 -17.29 13.46 21.26
N THR A 365 -17.64 12.29 21.80
CA THR A 365 -18.90 11.59 21.48
C THR A 365 -20.07 12.05 22.35
N LYS A 366 -19.84 12.85 23.40
CA LYS A 366 -20.92 13.34 24.31
C LYS A 366 -21.86 14.33 23.64
N ASP A 367 -21.32 15.14 22.74
CA ASP A 367 -22.05 16.14 21.95
C ASP A 367 -21.39 16.24 20.57
N VAL A 368 -21.72 15.27 19.72
CA VAL A 368 -21.14 15.15 18.37
C VAL A 368 -21.44 16.40 17.54
N ALA A 369 -22.65 16.98 17.64
CA ALA A 369 -23.02 18.17 16.88
C ALA A 369 -22.15 19.37 17.23
N LYS A 370 -21.96 19.65 18.53
CA LYS A 370 -21.08 20.74 18.98
C LYS A 370 -19.63 20.50 18.58
N ASN A 371 -19.10 19.30 18.82
CA ASN A 371 -17.71 19.00 18.54
C ASN A 371 -17.42 19.00 17.02
N TYR A 372 -18.35 18.53 16.20
CA TYR A 372 -18.25 18.62 14.75
C TYR A 372 -18.15 20.08 14.28
N ALA A 373 -19.00 20.97 14.79
CA ALA A 373 -18.93 22.40 14.47
C ALA A 373 -17.59 23.05 14.90
N ILE A 374 -16.96 22.55 15.97
CA ILE A 374 -15.60 22.96 16.35
C ILE A 374 -14.60 22.48 15.29
N LEU A 375 -14.64 21.21 14.90
CA LEU A 375 -13.72 20.67 13.89
C LEU A 375 -13.84 21.34 12.53
N GLN A 376 -15.03 21.76 12.12
CA GLN A 376 -15.22 22.52 10.88
C GLN A 376 -14.42 23.84 10.91
N LYS A 377 -14.41 24.55 12.04
CA LYS A 377 -13.59 25.77 12.21
C LYS A 377 -12.09 25.48 12.21
N TRP A 378 -11.68 24.29 12.66
CA TRP A 378 -10.30 23.84 12.55
C TRP A 378 -9.90 23.58 11.10
N ALA A 379 -10.78 22.95 10.33
CA ALA A 379 -10.59 22.73 8.90
C ALA A 379 -10.54 24.05 8.11
N GLU A 380 -11.37 25.04 8.43
CA GLU A 380 -11.29 26.41 7.89
C GLU A 380 -9.94 27.07 8.15
N SER A 381 -9.25 26.67 9.23
CA SER A 381 -7.89 27.13 9.58
C SER A 381 -6.79 26.28 8.93
N ASN A 382 -7.13 25.44 7.94
CA ASN A 382 -6.23 24.49 7.27
C ASN A 382 -5.57 23.44 8.19
N ILE A 383 -6.26 23.04 9.26
CA ILE A 383 -5.81 21.99 10.17
C ILE A 383 -6.69 20.75 9.95
N TYR A 384 -6.11 19.65 9.47
CA TYR A 384 -6.88 18.50 8.98
C TYR A 384 -6.56 17.17 9.68
N GLU A 385 -5.30 16.88 9.98
CA GLU A 385 -4.85 15.54 10.39
C GLU A 385 -5.51 15.03 11.68
N ILE A 386 -5.36 15.74 12.80
CA ILE A 386 -5.99 15.35 14.07
C ILE A 386 -7.52 15.56 14.03
N PRO A 387 -8.06 16.66 13.48
CA PRO A 387 -9.51 16.80 13.27
C PRO A 387 -10.15 15.63 12.53
N ALA A 388 -9.53 15.10 11.48
CA ALA A 388 -10.05 13.92 10.77
C ALA A 388 -10.14 12.68 11.68
N GLN A 389 -9.15 12.46 12.55
CA GLN A 389 -9.15 11.36 13.50
C GLN A 389 -10.22 11.52 14.59
N VAL A 390 -10.43 12.74 15.08
CA VAL A 390 -11.51 13.04 16.03
C VAL A 390 -12.89 12.86 15.37
N ALA A 391 -13.03 13.33 14.13
CA ALA A 391 -14.25 13.15 13.33
C ALA A 391 -14.59 11.68 13.13
N GLU A 392 -13.59 10.83 12.89
CA GLU A 392 -13.74 9.38 12.78
C GLU A 392 -14.26 8.75 14.07
N VAL A 393 -13.68 9.09 15.22
CA VAL A 393 -14.18 8.60 16.53
C VAL A 393 -15.64 9.00 16.75
N MET A 394 -15.99 10.25 16.42
CA MET A 394 -17.38 10.71 16.50
C MET A 394 -18.29 9.96 15.54
N PHE A 395 -17.90 9.83 14.27
CA PHE A 395 -18.67 9.15 13.23
C PHE A 395 -18.94 7.69 13.59
N LEU A 396 -17.91 6.95 14.01
CA LEU A 396 -18.03 5.54 14.41
C LEU A 396 -18.88 5.33 15.68
N SER A 397 -19.14 6.38 16.46
CA SER A 397 -20.04 6.31 17.62
C SER A 397 -21.52 6.47 17.27
N LEU A 398 -21.83 6.95 16.05
CA LEU A 398 -23.21 7.15 15.58
C LEU A 398 -23.85 5.80 15.24
N LYS A 399 -25.09 5.63 15.67
CA LYS A 399 -25.91 4.43 15.39
C LYS A 399 -27.04 4.68 14.39
N ASP A 400 -27.31 5.94 14.12
CA ASP A 400 -28.44 6.43 13.35
C ASP A 400 -27.92 7.29 12.20
N ASP A 401 -28.14 6.84 10.98
CA ASP A 401 -27.74 7.51 9.74
C ASP A 401 -28.74 8.59 9.30
N ASP A 402 -29.92 8.68 9.93
CA ASP A 402 -30.93 9.73 9.68
C ASP A 402 -30.56 11.07 10.35
N LEU A 403 -29.49 11.11 11.16
CA LEU A 403 -29.02 12.34 11.78
C LEU A 403 -28.63 13.38 10.71
N PRO A 404 -29.10 14.64 10.78
CA PRO A 404 -28.86 15.65 9.74
C PRO A 404 -27.38 15.92 9.43
N PHE A 405 -26.49 15.64 10.38
CA PHE A 405 -25.05 15.83 10.26
C PHE A 405 -24.28 14.53 9.96
N TYR A 406 -24.93 13.35 9.89
CA TYR A 406 -24.26 12.08 9.62
C TYR A 406 -23.50 12.11 8.29
N ARG A 407 -24.21 12.43 7.20
CA ARG A 407 -23.64 12.49 5.85
C ARG A 407 -22.65 13.64 5.68
N PRO A 408 -22.93 14.89 6.13
CA PRO A 408 -21.94 15.94 6.16
C PRO A 408 -20.65 15.56 6.91
N LEU A 409 -20.76 14.96 8.10
CA LEU A 409 -19.60 14.55 8.89
C LEU A 409 -18.75 13.51 8.15
N LEU A 410 -19.38 12.51 7.51
CA LEU A 410 -18.68 11.52 6.70
C LEU A 410 -17.91 12.16 5.54
N LYS A 411 -18.56 13.09 4.81
CA LYS A 411 -17.96 13.80 3.69
C LYS A 411 -16.80 14.69 4.13
N ASP A 412 -17.00 15.53 5.15
CA ASP A 412 -15.96 16.42 5.69
C ASP A 412 -14.78 15.61 6.22
N MET A 413 -15.03 14.52 6.95
CA MET A 413 -13.98 13.61 7.44
C MET A 413 -13.16 13.00 6.29
N ALA A 414 -13.81 12.49 5.23
CA ALA A 414 -13.11 11.93 4.08
C ALA A 414 -12.20 12.99 3.42
N GLN A 415 -12.71 14.20 3.23
CA GLN A 415 -11.95 15.33 2.68
C GLN A 415 -10.82 15.79 3.61
N TRP A 416 -10.98 15.73 4.93
CA TRP A 416 -9.91 16.06 5.88
C TRP A 416 -8.81 14.98 5.87
N TYR A 417 -9.16 13.71 5.71
CA TYR A 417 -8.17 12.66 5.49
C TYR A 417 -7.42 12.84 4.16
N ASP A 418 -8.11 13.23 3.09
CA ASP A 418 -7.51 13.55 1.79
C ASP A 418 -6.50 14.70 1.93
N LYS A 419 -6.93 15.84 2.49
CA LYS A 419 -6.08 17.03 2.70
C LYS A 419 -4.93 16.82 3.68
N SER A 420 -5.02 15.85 4.59
CA SER A 420 -3.92 15.47 5.48
C SER A 420 -2.96 14.45 4.86
N GLY A 421 -3.24 13.96 3.65
CA GLY A 421 -2.43 12.97 2.94
C GLY A 421 -2.64 11.54 3.42
N ASN A 422 -3.67 11.26 4.23
CA ASN A 422 -4.01 9.91 4.64
C ASN A 422 -4.89 9.22 3.59
N LEU A 423 -4.22 8.77 2.53
CA LEU A 423 -4.83 8.22 1.34
C LEU A 423 -5.71 6.98 1.63
N GLN A 424 -5.28 6.08 2.52
CA GLN A 424 -6.04 4.86 2.83
C GLN A 424 -7.42 5.18 3.43
N LYS A 425 -7.45 6.07 4.42
CA LYS A 425 -8.69 6.44 5.08
C LYS A 425 -9.58 7.32 4.20
N ALA A 426 -8.98 8.26 3.48
CA ALA A 426 -9.72 9.09 2.52
C ALA A 426 -10.46 8.24 1.49
N HIS A 427 -9.75 7.33 0.82
CA HIS A 427 -10.37 6.41 -0.14
C HIS A 427 -11.43 5.51 0.51
N HIS A 428 -11.16 4.95 1.68
CA HIS A 428 -12.14 4.13 2.40
C HIS A 428 -13.48 4.87 2.61
N TYR A 429 -13.41 6.13 3.02
CA TYR A 429 -14.62 6.92 3.29
C TYR A 429 -15.26 7.52 2.03
N TYR A 430 -14.50 7.82 0.98
CA TYR A 430 -15.07 8.13 -0.33
C TYR A 430 -15.83 6.94 -0.91
N GLN A 431 -15.27 5.73 -0.81
CA GLN A 431 -15.97 4.50 -1.22
C GLN A 431 -17.24 4.27 -0.40
N MET A 432 -17.23 4.58 0.90
CA MET A 432 -18.44 4.50 1.73
C MET A 432 -19.53 5.48 1.27
N LEU A 433 -19.17 6.69 0.83
CA LEU A 433 -20.12 7.65 0.25
C LEU A 433 -20.67 7.19 -1.10
N LEU A 434 -19.85 6.56 -1.94
CA LEU A 434 -20.23 6.03 -3.25
C LEU A 434 -21.13 4.79 -3.19
N GLN A 435 -21.17 4.07 -2.06
CA GLN A 435 -22.09 2.94 -1.88
C GLN A 435 -23.57 3.37 -1.85
N ASN A 436 -23.86 4.59 -1.38
CA ASN A 436 -25.22 5.12 -1.30
C ASN A 436 -25.22 6.65 -1.55
N PRO A 437 -24.99 7.10 -2.79
CA PRO A 437 -24.94 8.52 -3.14
C PRO A 437 -26.29 9.20 -2.93
N LYS A 438 -26.29 10.47 -2.51
CA LYS A 438 -27.51 11.26 -2.30
C LYS A 438 -28.20 11.55 -3.62
N ASP A 439 -27.40 11.89 -4.62
CA ASP A 439 -27.79 12.22 -5.97
C ASP A 439 -26.60 12.01 -6.93
N GLU A 440 -26.89 12.06 -8.24
CA GLU A 440 -25.88 11.87 -9.29
C GLU A 440 -24.78 12.96 -9.26
N ALA A 441 -25.07 14.13 -8.69
CA ALA A 441 -24.08 15.21 -8.60
C ALA A 441 -23.03 14.91 -7.53
N GLU A 442 -23.46 14.44 -6.35
CA GLU A 442 -22.56 14.00 -5.29
C GLU A 442 -21.77 12.76 -5.72
N GLU A 443 -22.38 11.80 -6.41
CA GLU A 443 -21.67 10.62 -6.93
C GLU A 443 -20.50 11.03 -7.82
N LYS A 444 -20.74 11.94 -8.78
CA LYS A 444 -19.68 12.46 -9.67
C LYS A 444 -18.62 13.25 -8.92
N GLU A 445 -19.02 14.06 -7.94
CA GLU A 445 -18.10 14.84 -7.12
C GLU A 445 -17.16 13.92 -6.32
N ILE A 446 -17.70 12.93 -5.60
CA ILE A 446 -16.91 12.03 -4.77
C ILE A 446 -16.05 11.11 -5.63
N GLN A 447 -16.56 10.61 -6.76
CA GLN A 447 -15.77 9.82 -7.69
C GLN A 447 -14.57 10.61 -8.20
N ALA A 448 -14.77 11.88 -8.59
CA ALA A 448 -13.68 12.73 -9.06
C ALA A 448 -12.62 12.98 -7.96
N LEU A 449 -13.04 13.15 -6.70
CA LEU A 449 -12.12 13.27 -5.57
C LEU A 449 -11.31 11.99 -5.35
N ASP A 450 -11.96 10.84 -5.34
CA ASP A 450 -11.29 9.54 -5.15
C ASP A 450 -10.34 9.19 -6.31
N ASP A 451 -10.75 9.47 -7.55
CA ASP A 451 -9.91 9.31 -8.73
C ASP A 451 -8.71 10.26 -8.70
N THR A 452 -8.88 11.49 -8.21
CA THR A 452 -7.77 12.45 -8.07
C THR A 452 -6.79 11.99 -6.99
N LEU A 453 -7.32 11.54 -5.85
CA LEU A 453 -6.54 11.00 -4.74
C LEU A 453 -5.66 9.82 -5.17
N LEU A 454 -6.19 8.91 -6.00
CA LEU A 454 -5.49 7.67 -6.39
C LEU A 454 -4.72 7.78 -7.71
N LEU A 455 -5.33 8.38 -8.74
CA LEU A 455 -4.94 8.17 -10.13
C LEU A 455 -4.55 9.46 -10.88
N ASN A 456 -5.01 10.62 -10.43
CA ASN A 456 -4.61 11.92 -10.98
C ASN A 456 -3.86 12.76 -9.94
N TYR A 457 -2.81 12.17 -9.36
CA TYR A 457 -1.95 12.86 -8.41
C TYR A 457 -1.09 13.92 -9.13
N GLU A 458 -1.57 15.17 -9.10
CA GLU A 458 -0.91 16.34 -9.71
C GLU A 458 0.21 16.87 -8.80
N ASP A 459 1.38 16.23 -8.85
CA ASP A 459 2.64 16.80 -8.33
C ASP A 459 3.59 17.05 -9.51
N ASP A 460 4.16 18.27 -9.62
CA ASP A 460 5.11 18.63 -10.67
C ASP A 460 6.33 17.70 -10.72
N ASN A 461 6.68 17.07 -9.60
CA ASN A 461 7.75 16.11 -9.50
C ASN A 461 7.32 14.71 -9.95
N ALA A 462 7.74 14.34 -11.16
CA ALA A 462 7.46 13.02 -11.73
C ALA A 462 7.97 11.84 -10.87
N THR A 463 9.05 11.99 -10.09
CA THR A 463 9.52 10.93 -9.18
C THR A 463 8.50 10.65 -8.08
N LYS A 464 7.91 11.69 -7.48
CA LYS A 464 6.86 11.52 -6.49
C LYS A 464 5.60 10.89 -7.10
N ARG A 465 5.23 11.28 -8.33
CA ARG A 465 4.11 10.63 -9.04
C ARG A 465 4.37 9.13 -9.21
N LEU A 466 5.58 8.74 -9.58
CA LEU A 466 5.95 7.32 -9.68
C LEU A 466 5.86 6.59 -8.33
N GLU A 467 6.39 7.20 -7.25
CA GLU A 467 6.30 6.64 -5.89
C GLU A 467 4.83 6.48 -5.44
N HIS A 468 3.98 7.45 -5.78
CA HIS A 468 2.54 7.41 -5.52
C HIS A 468 1.86 6.25 -6.26
N TYR A 469 2.08 6.12 -7.58
CA TYR A 469 1.49 5.01 -8.33
C TYR A 469 2.02 3.65 -7.87
N ASP A 470 3.29 3.54 -7.48
CA ASP A 470 3.85 2.33 -6.87
C ASP A 470 3.15 1.95 -5.56
N TYR A 471 2.84 2.96 -4.74
CA TYR A 471 2.06 2.78 -3.53
C TYR A 471 0.63 2.30 -3.84
N VAL A 472 -0.06 2.90 -4.81
CA VAL A 472 -1.41 2.50 -5.23
C VAL A 472 -1.41 1.07 -5.77
N ILE A 473 -0.51 0.73 -6.68
CA ILE A 473 -0.33 -0.63 -7.23
C ILE A 473 -0.17 -1.65 -6.11
N LYS A 474 0.68 -1.35 -5.11
CA LYS A 474 0.93 -2.27 -3.99
C LYS A 474 -0.27 -2.41 -3.06
N THR A 475 -1.01 -1.32 -2.84
CA THR A 475 -2.10 -1.27 -1.84
C THR A 475 -3.39 -1.86 -2.38
N TYR A 476 -3.67 -1.70 -3.69
CA TYR A 476 -4.95 -2.05 -4.32
C TYR A 476 -4.85 -3.25 -5.27
N GLN A 477 -3.99 -4.23 -4.95
CA GLN A 477 -3.77 -5.41 -5.78
C GLN A 477 -5.07 -6.15 -6.12
N GLY A 478 -5.25 -6.46 -7.40
CA GLY A 478 -6.41 -7.17 -7.95
C GLY A 478 -7.65 -6.30 -8.17
N LYS A 479 -7.59 -4.99 -7.91
CA LYS A 479 -8.69 -4.05 -8.15
C LYS A 479 -8.46 -3.20 -9.41
N ASN A 480 -9.48 -2.45 -9.84
CA ASN A 480 -9.40 -1.64 -11.06
C ASN A 480 -8.35 -0.51 -10.93
N GLU A 481 -8.21 0.04 -9.72
CA GLU A 481 -7.28 1.09 -9.35
C GLU A 481 -5.82 0.69 -9.62
N GLU A 482 -5.46 -0.58 -9.43
CA GLU A 482 -4.14 -1.09 -9.80
C GLU A 482 -3.89 -0.94 -11.31
N LYS A 483 -4.85 -1.38 -12.14
CA LYS A 483 -4.72 -1.33 -13.60
C LYS A 483 -4.59 0.10 -14.11
N GLU A 484 -5.35 1.03 -13.53
CA GLU A 484 -5.26 2.45 -13.88
C GLU A 484 -3.97 3.08 -13.39
N ALA A 485 -3.51 2.76 -12.18
CA ALA A 485 -2.21 3.21 -11.67
C ALA A 485 -1.04 2.73 -12.52
N TRP A 486 -1.08 1.49 -13.03
CA TRP A 486 -0.10 1.01 -14.00
C TRP A 486 -0.08 1.85 -15.28
N ASN A 487 -1.25 2.23 -15.82
CA ASN A 487 -1.32 3.09 -17.00
C ASN A 487 -0.72 4.48 -16.73
N LYS A 488 -1.09 5.11 -15.61
CA LYS A 488 -0.56 6.42 -15.21
C LYS A 488 0.94 6.40 -14.94
N LYS A 489 1.44 5.31 -14.35
CA LYS A 489 2.87 5.05 -14.21
C LYS A 489 3.56 4.96 -15.57
N ALA A 490 3.00 4.24 -16.52
CA ALA A 490 3.53 4.12 -17.88
C ALA A 490 3.57 5.48 -18.60
N GLU A 491 2.51 6.29 -18.48
CA GLU A 491 2.45 7.66 -19.01
C GLU A 491 3.58 8.52 -18.42
N THR A 492 3.74 8.49 -17.09
CA THR A 492 4.79 9.26 -16.41
C THR A 492 6.20 8.81 -16.81
N LEU A 493 6.43 7.50 -16.97
CA LEU A 493 7.70 6.97 -17.46
C LEU A 493 7.97 7.38 -18.91
N TYR A 494 6.93 7.41 -19.75
CA TYR A 494 7.03 7.86 -21.14
C TYR A 494 7.39 9.34 -21.23
N GLU A 495 6.78 10.21 -20.41
CA GLU A 495 7.13 11.64 -20.31
C GLU A 495 8.60 11.85 -19.93
N LEU A 496 9.11 11.00 -19.04
CA LEU A 496 10.52 11.00 -18.61
C LEU A 496 11.47 10.37 -19.65
N GLN A 497 10.98 9.99 -20.83
CA GLN A 497 11.73 9.28 -21.87
C GLN A 497 12.33 7.95 -21.41
N ARG A 498 11.80 7.36 -20.34
CA ARG A 498 12.19 6.06 -19.78
C ARG A 498 11.49 4.93 -20.52
N TYR A 499 11.67 4.87 -21.84
CA TYR A 499 10.94 3.95 -22.71
C TYR A 499 11.21 2.48 -22.39
N GLN A 500 12.43 2.15 -21.95
CA GLN A 500 12.77 0.79 -21.52
C GLN A 500 11.94 0.36 -20.31
N ASP A 501 11.75 1.23 -19.32
CA ASP A 501 10.96 0.91 -18.13
C ASP A 501 9.48 0.70 -18.47
N VAL A 502 8.95 1.45 -19.45
CA VAL A 502 7.60 1.21 -19.99
C VAL A 502 7.52 -0.15 -20.68
N PHE A 503 8.55 -0.51 -21.46
CA PHE A 503 8.62 -1.80 -22.13
C PHE A 503 8.71 -2.98 -21.16
N ASP A 504 9.42 -2.81 -20.04
CA ASP A 504 9.59 -3.86 -19.05
C ASP A 504 8.27 -4.22 -18.31
N ILE A 505 7.32 -3.28 -18.24
CA ILE A 505 5.99 -3.48 -17.63
C ILE A 505 4.87 -3.83 -18.62
N ARG A 506 5.21 -4.06 -19.90
CA ARG A 506 4.23 -4.31 -20.98
C ARG A 506 3.29 -5.49 -20.71
N ASP A 507 3.78 -6.54 -20.06
CA ASP A 507 3.02 -7.77 -19.81
C ASP A 507 1.86 -7.51 -18.82
N VAL A 508 2.00 -6.49 -17.97
CA VAL A 508 0.95 -6.04 -17.02
C VAL A 508 -0.09 -5.16 -17.72
N LEU A 509 0.36 -4.25 -18.59
CA LEU A 509 -0.49 -3.30 -19.29
C LEU A 509 -1.27 -3.90 -20.46
N GLY A 510 -0.75 -5.01 -21.01
CA GLY A 510 -1.24 -5.62 -22.23
C GLY A 510 -0.54 -5.08 -23.48
N GLU A 511 -0.35 -5.97 -24.44
CA GLU A 511 0.38 -5.73 -25.68
C GLU A 511 -0.25 -4.65 -26.59
N ASP A 512 -1.55 -4.42 -26.46
CA ASP A 512 -2.30 -3.41 -27.22
C ASP A 512 -2.34 -2.02 -26.56
N ASN A 513 -1.66 -1.87 -25.41
CA ASN A 513 -1.64 -0.60 -24.70
C ASN A 513 -0.99 0.51 -25.53
N SER A 514 -1.68 1.65 -25.68
CA SER A 514 -1.21 2.74 -26.54
C SER A 514 0.14 3.33 -26.11
N ILE A 515 0.44 3.36 -24.80
CA ILE A 515 1.69 3.90 -24.27
C ILE A 515 2.83 2.92 -24.50
N VAL A 516 2.59 1.62 -24.33
CA VAL A 516 3.55 0.56 -24.67
C VAL A 516 3.91 0.63 -26.15
N LEU A 517 2.93 0.71 -27.05
CA LEU A 517 3.17 0.82 -28.49
C LEU A 517 3.99 2.05 -28.86
N LYS A 518 3.71 3.21 -28.23
CA LYS A 518 4.51 4.43 -28.41
C LYS A 518 5.94 4.24 -27.90
N ALA A 519 6.13 3.70 -26.70
CA ALA A 519 7.45 3.48 -26.12
C ALA A 519 8.30 2.53 -26.98
N VAL A 520 7.72 1.44 -27.46
CA VAL A 520 8.40 0.51 -28.38
C VAL A 520 8.73 1.19 -29.71
N GLY A 521 7.85 2.08 -30.18
CA GLY A 521 8.13 2.92 -31.35
C GLY A 521 9.35 3.80 -31.17
N GLU A 522 9.49 4.47 -30.02
CA GLU A 522 10.67 5.26 -29.70
C GLU A 522 11.93 4.40 -29.58
N LEU A 523 11.87 3.26 -28.87
CA LEU A 523 13.00 2.33 -28.75
C LEU A 523 13.46 1.80 -30.12
N THR A 524 12.51 1.45 -30.99
CA THR A 524 12.78 0.99 -32.35
C THR A 524 13.42 2.13 -33.16
N ARG A 525 12.86 3.34 -33.11
CA ARG A 525 13.38 4.51 -33.82
C ARG A 525 14.79 4.88 -33.38
N GLU A 526 15.07 4.87 -32.08
CA GLU A 526 16.39 5.15 -31.54
C GLU A 526 17.40 4.10 -32.02
N SER A 527 17.02 2.81 -31.97
CA SER A 527 17.85 1.71 -32.47
C SER A 527 18.17 1.87 -33.97
N LEU A 528 17.18 2.24 -34.78
CA LEU A 528 17.36 2.51 -36.20
C LEU A 528 18.31 3.69 -36.46
N LYS A 529 18.15 4.81 -35.73
CA LYS A 529 19.05 5.98 -35.84
C LYS A 529 20.49 5.66 -35.47
N GLN A 530 20.70 4.73 -34.54
CA GLN A 530 22.03 4.27 -34.11
C GLN A 530 22.59 3.12 -34.99
N ASN A 531 21.89 2.73 -36.06
CA ASN A 531 22.22 1.57 -36.91
C ASN A 531 22.34 0.24 -36.13
N LYS A 532 21.65 0.14 -34.98
CA LYS A 532 21.63 -1.07 -34.14
C LYS A 532 20.53 -2.02 -34.61
N CYS A 533 20.81 -2.64 -35.75
CA CYS A 533 19.81 -3.40 -36.50
C CYS A 533 19.19 -4.58 -35.72
N LYS A 534 20.00 -5.27 -34.90
CA LYS A 534 19.52 -6.35 -34.02
C LYS A 534 18.51 -5.87 -32.96
N GLU A 535 18.76 -4.72 -32.36
CA GLU A 535 17.87 -4.12 -31.35
C GLU A 535 16.59 -3.61 -32.00
N ALA A 536 16.70 -2.95 -33.15
CA ALA A 536 15.54 -2.50 -33.92
C ALA A 536 14.64 -3.69 -34.33
N ALA A 537 15.25 -4.79 -34.77
CA ALA A 537 14.54 -6.01 -35.14
C ALA A 537 13.87 -6.67 -33.92
N TYR A 538 14.55 -6.69 -32.77
CA TYR A 538 13.98 -7.17 -31.51
C TYR A 538 12.71 -6.41 -31.13
N TYR A 539 12.79 -5.09 -30.95
CA TYR A 539 11.63 -4.27 -30.58
C TYR A 539 10.55 -4.26 -31.66
N GLY A 540 10.93 -4.11 -32.93
CA GLY A 540 10.01 -4.04 -34.05
C GLY A 540 9.25 -5.34 -34.32
N SER A 541 9.84 -6.50 -34.00
CA SER A 541 9.18 -7.80 -34.23
C SER A 541 8.01 -8.09 -33.28
N LEU A 542 7.98 -7.47 -32.09
CA LEU A 542 7.00 -7.78 -31.05
C LEU A 542 5.60 -7.29 -31.41
N TYR A 543 5.50 -6.05 -31.89
CA TYR A 543 4.21 -5.42 -32.20
C TYR A 543 4.04 -5.10 -33.69
N GLY A 544 5.10 -5.29 -34.49
CA GLY A 544 5.09 -5.20 -35.95
C GLY A 544 4.40 -3.92 -36.44
N LYS A 545 3.27 -4.10 -37.12
CA LYS A 545 2.48 -3.02 -37.71
C LYS A 545 1.87 -2.01 -36.74
N LYS A 546 1.66 -2.40 -35.47
CA LYS A 546 1.01 -1.55 -34.46
C LYS A 546 1.93 -0.44 -33.95
N ILE A 547 3.22 -0.52 -34.26
CA ILE A 547 4.23 0.43 -33.80
C ILE A 547 4.15 1.72 -34.64
N PRO A 548 4.07 2.91 -34.01
CA PRO A 548 3.93 4.19 -34.71
C PRO A 548 5.28 4.65 -35.31
N LEU A 549 5.65 4.07 -36.45
CA LEU A 549 6.80 4.44 -37.26
C LEU A 549 6.40 5.19 -38.54
N ASN A 550 7.24 6.12 -38.99
CA ASN A 550 7.05 6.79 -40.29
C ASN A 550 7.42 5.86 -41.46
N ALA A 551 7.10 6.27 -42.69
CA ALA A 551 7.31 5.43 -43.89
C ALA A 551 8.78 5.00 -44.08
N GLN A 552 9.74 5.90 -43.84
CA GLN A 552 11.16 5.59 -43.98
C GLN A 552 11.65 4.65 -42.88
N GLU A 553 11.22 4.88 -41.64
CA GLU A 553 11.53 4.02 -40.49
C GLU A 553 10.98 2.60 -40.69
N LYS A 554 9.80 2.47 -41.30
CA LYS A 554 9.23 1.15 -41.64
C LYS A 554 10.05 0.40 -42.69
N ILE A 555 10.61 1.10 -43.67
CA ILE A 555 11.53 0.50 -44.64
C ILE A 555 12.80 0.01 -43.94
N GLN A 556 13.41 0.85 -43.10
CA GLN A 556 14.62 0.49 -42.34
C GLN A 556 14.36 -0.67 -41.37
N LEU A 557 13.21 -0.68 -40.70
CA LEU A 557 12.80 -1.79 -39.83
C LEU A 557 12.62 -3.08 -40.64
N PHE A 558 11.95 -3.00 -41.80
CA PHE A 558 11.81 -4.17 -42.69
C PHE A 558 13.19 -4.73 -43.04
N ASP A 559 14.10 -3.88 -43.50
CA ASP A 559 15.44 -4.29 -43.93
C ASP A 559 16.17 -4.97 -42.76
N CYS A 560 16.04 -4.42 -41.56
CA CYS A 560 16.61 -5.01 -40.35
C CYS A 560 15.99 -6.35 -39.93
N LEU A 561 14.68 -6.50 -40.02
CA LEU A 561 14.01 -7.77 -39.76
C LEU A 561 14.47 -8.83 -40.77
N TYR A 562 14.59 -8.44 -42.04
CA TYR A 562 15.02 -9.33 -43.12
C TYR A 562 16.48 -9.78 -42.94
N GLU A 563 17.40 -8.87 -42.64
CA GLU A 563 18.81 -9.17 -42.34
C GLU A 563 18.95 -10.13 -41.14
N ASN A 564 18.10 -9.99 -40.13
CA ASN A 564 18.06 -10.87 -38.95
C ASN A 564 17.24 -12.15 -39.17
N ARG A 565 16.84 -12.46 -40.41
CA ARG A 565 16.05 -13.64 -40.80
C ARG A 565 14.68 -13.74 -40.13
N GLN A 566 14.13 -12.63 -39.65
CA GLN A 566 12.78 -12.54 -39.10
C GLN A 566 11.78 -12.27 -40.24
N PHE A 567 11.63 -13.26 -41.12
CA PHE A 567 10.86 -13.13 -42.37
C PHE A 567 9.36 -12.94 -42.16
N ILE A 568 8.76 -13.55 -41.12
CA ILE A 568 7.33 -13.43 -40.85
C ILE A 568 6.96 -11.98 -40.45
N PRO A 569 7.61 -11.34 -39.46
CA PRO A 569 7.39 -9.93 -39.17
C PRO A 569 7.63 -9.01 -40.37
N ALA A 570 8.71 -9.23 -41.12
CA ALA A 570 9.02 -8.47 -42.33
C ALA A 570 7.90 -8.58 -43.38
N LEU A 571 7.38 -9.79 -43.59
CA LEU A 571 6.28 -10.08 -44.51
C LEU A 571 5.01 -9.31 -44.12
N GLU A 572 4.64 -9.30 -42.85
CA GLU A 572 3.45 -8.60 -42.38
C GLU A 572 3.55 -7.08 -42.55
N ILE A 573 4.73 -6.50 -42.31
CA ILE A 573 4.99 -5.09 -42.62
C ILE A 573 4.85 -4.83 -44.13
N ALA A 574 5.46 -5.65 -44.98
CA ALA A 574 5.40 -5.46 -46.42
C ALA A 574 3.97 -5.54 -46.97
N LYS A 575 3.15 -6.48 -46.49
CA LYS A 575 1.73 -6.61 -46.87
C LYS A 575 0.92 -5.36 -46.49
N GLU A 576 1.07 -4.90 -45.25
CA GLU A 576 0.32 -3.73 -44.76
C GLU A 576 0.74 -2.46 -45.52
N GLN A 577 2.04 -2.23 -45.65
CA GLN A 577 2.54 -1.03 -46.29
C GLN A 577 2.21 -0.99 -47.78
N LEU A 578 2.16 -2.15 -48.46
CA LEU A 578 1.71 -2.23 -49.84
C LEU A 578 0.23 -1.83 -50.00
N GLN A 579 -0.65 -2.21 -49.07
CA GLN A 579 -2.06 -1.80 -49.10
C GLN A 579 -2.22 -0.27 -48.96
N GLY A 580 -1.35 0.37 -48.18
CA GLY A 580 -1.34 1.82 -47.98
C GLY A 580 -0.60 2.62 -49.07
N ALA A 581 0.17 1.96 -49.94
CA ALA A 581 1.00 2.62 -50.95
C ALA A 581 0.17 3.31 -52.04
N LYS A 582 0.37 4.61 -52.22
CA LYS A 582 -0.44 5.43 -53.16
C LYS A 582 0.31 5.69 -54.45
N THR A 583 1.62 5.87 -54.38
CA THR A 583 2.45 6.22 -55.55
C THR A 583 3.06 4.98 -56.20
N PRO A 584 3.39 5.03 -57.50
CA PRO A 584 4.13 3.95 -58.16
C PRO A 584 5.46 3.62 -57.47
N ASN A 585 6.19 4.63 -57.00
CA ASN A 585 7.48 4.45 -56.32
C ASN A 585 7.36 3.70 -54.98
N GLU A 586 6.33 4.02 -54.18
CA GLU A 586 6.04 3.32 -52.92
C GLU A 586 5.59 1.88 -53.19
N LYS A 587 4.76 1.68 -54.22
CA LYS A 587 4.32 0.33 -54.62
C LYS A 587 5.51 -0.52 -55.05
N GLU A 588 6.44 0.03 -55.83
CA GLU A 588 7.67 -0.65 -56.22
C GLU A 588 8.51 -1.04 -55.00
N ASP A 589 8.72 -0.13 -54.04
CA ASP A 589 9.50 -0.38 -52.81
C ASP A 589 8.95 -1.55 -51.98
N TRP A 590 7.63 -1.63 -51.86
CA TRP A 590 6.96 -2.66 -51.06
C TRP A 590 6.67 -3.96 -51.82
N LEU A 591 6.43 -3.91 -53.14
CA LEU A 591 6.30 -5.13 -53.96
C LEU A 591 7.63 -5.89 -54.01
N TYR A 592 8.76 -5.20 -54.15
CA TYR A 592 10.09 -5.78 -54.07
C TYR A 592 10.32 -6.51 -52.73
N ARG A 593 10.01 -5.83 -51.61
CA ARG A 593 10.16 -6.38 -50.26
C ARG A 593 9.21 -7.54 -49.99
N LEU A 594 7.98 -7.44 -50.49
CA LEU A 594 6.98 -8.52 -50.41
C LEU A 594 7.46 -9.76 -51.17
N ALA A 595 7.98 -9.58 -52.38
CA ALA A 595 8.55 -10.66 -53.19
C ALA A 595 9.64 -11.43 -52.45
N TRP A 596 10.66 -10.72 -51.94
CA TRP A 596 11.74 -11.34 -51.16
C TRP A 596 11.24 -12.03 -49.90
N SER A 597 10.27 -11.43 -49.20
CA SER A 597 9.69 -12.00 -47.98
C SER A 597 8.91 -13.28 -48.27
N GLU A 598 7.99 -13.26 -49.25
CA GLU A 598 7.18 -14.42 -49.65
C GLU A 598 8.07 -15.56 -50.16
N TYR A 599 9.15 -15.26 -50.89
CA TYR A 599 10.14 -16.26 -51.30
C TYR A 599 10.86 -16.87 -50.10
N SER A 600 11.27 -16.05 -49.13
CA SER A 600 12.02 -16.51 -47.95
C SER A 600 11.18 -17.38 -47.01
N VAL A 601 9.86 -17.17 -46.97
CA VAL A 601 8.92 -18.05 -46.27
C VAL A 601 8.41 -19.22 -47.13
N GLN A 602 9.01 -19.43 -48.30
CA GLN A 602 8.71 -20.53 -49.25
C GLN A 602 7.29 -20.50 -49.82
N ASN A 603 6.66 -19.33 -49.86
CA ASN A 603 5.36 -19.13 -50.50
C ASN A 603 5.56 -18.69 -51.95
N TYR A 604 6.08 -19.60 -52.76
CA TYR A 604 6.46 -19.33 -54.15
C TYR A 604 5.30 -18.79 -55.02
N PRO A 605 4.04 -19.26 -54.91
CA PRO A 605 2.95 -18.69 -55.69
C PRO A 605 2.75 -17.19 -55.45
N LYS A 606 2.82 -16.73 -54.19
CA LYS A 606 2.71 -15.30 -53.88
C LYS A 606 3.99 -14.53 -54.19
N ALA A 607 5.15 -15.15 -54.01
CA ALA A 607 6.42 -14.58 -54.43
C ALA A 607 6.43 -14.29 -55.94
N ILE A 608 5.92 -15.21 -56.77
CA ILE A 608 5.77 -15.02 -58.22
C ILE A 608 4.87 -13.81 -58.51
N LEU A 609 3.70 -13.73 -57.88
CA LEU A 609 2.78 -12.61 -58.10
C LEU A 609 3.42 -11.26 -57.73
N ALA A 610 3.97 -11.16 -56.53
CA ALA A 610 4.62 -9.93 -56.05
C ALA A 610 5.83 -9.55 -56.91
N SER A 611 6.68 -10.53 -57.26
CA SER A 611 7.88 -10.28 -58.06
C SER A 611 7.53 -9.89 -59.50
N ARG A 612 6.51 -10.51 -60.11
CA ARG A 612 6.07 -10.16 -61.47
C ARG A 612 5.57 -8.72 -61.54
N ASP A 613 4.80 -8.31 -60.55
CA ASP A 613 4.30 -6.94 -60.49
C ASP A 613 5.42 -5.94 -60.14
N ALA A 614 6.36 -6.32 -59.26
CA ALA A 614 7.57 -5.53 -59.00
C ALA A 614 8.40 -5.33 -60.29
N VAL A 615 8.63 -6.40 -61.05
CA VAL A 615 9.43 -6.40 -62.29
C VAL A 615 8.77 -5.55 -63.38
N LYS A 616 7.44 -5.60 -63.53
CA LYS A 616 6.72 -4.70 -64.46
C LYS A 616 6.90 -3.22 -64.11
N MET A 617 7.12 -2.91 -62.83
CA MET A 617 7.31 -1.57 -62.30
C MET A 617 8.77 -1.21 -62.07
N LEU A 618 9.71 -2.07 -62.51
CA LEU A 618 11.13 -1.97 -62.20
C LEU A 618 11.72 -0.69 -62.81
N SER A 619 11.90 0.31 -61.96
CA SER A 619 12.45 1.62 -62.30
C SER A 619 13.78 1.87 -61.59
N LYS A 620 14.01 1.21 -60.44
CA LYS A 620 15.22 1.38 -59.61
C LYS A 620 16.21 0.24 -59.84
N GLU A 621 17.43 0.57 -60.25
CA GLU A 621 18.49 -0.43 -60.51
C GLU A 621 18.77 -1.34 -59.31
N LYS A 622 18.67 -0.81 -58.08
CA LYS A 622 18.85 -1.59 -56.85
C LYS A 622 17.84 -2.73 -56.66
N TYR A 623 16.75 -2.76 -57.42
CA TYR A 623 15.72 -3.79 -57.35
C TYR A 623 15.77 -4.77 -58.52
N ASN A 624 16.78 -4.66 -59.39
CA ASN A 624 16.98 -5.57 -60.50
C ASN A 624 17.05 -7.03 -60.02
N ASP A 625 17.59 -7.28 -58.83
CA ASP A 625 17.68 -8.62 -58.25
C ASP A 625 16.32 -9.22 -57.82
N GLY A 626 15.22 -8.46 -57.90
CA GLY A 626 13.86 -9.01 -57.85
C GLY A 626 13.56 -9.95 -59.02
N LEU A 627 14.23 -9.79 -60.16
CA LEU A 627 14.15 -10.73 -61.30
C LEU A 627 14.64 -12.13 -60.90
N TRP A 628 15.67 -12.20 -60.04
CA TRP A 628 16.19 -13.46 -59.54
C TRP A 628 15.13 -14.18 -58.68
N VAL A 629 14.44 -13.44 -57.80
CA VAL A 629 13.36 -13.99 -56.98
C VAL A 629 12.25 -14.57 -57.85
N LEU A 630 11.84 -13.85 -58.90
CA LEU A 630 10.82 -14.33 -59.83
C LEU A 630 11.25 -15.62 -60.53
N PHE A 631 12.48 -15.66 -61.07
CA PHE A 631 13.01 -16.85 -61.74
C PHE A 631 13.05 -18.05 -60.79
N MET A 632 13.62 -17.87 -59.60
CA MET A 632 13.78 -18.97 -58.65
C MET A 632 12.43 -19.45 -58.12
N ALA A 633 11.47 -18.55 -57.88
CA ALA A 633 10.13 -18.95 -57.47
C ALA A 633 9.39 -19.73 -58.57
N LEU A 634 9.53 -19.32 -59.84
CA LEU A 634 8.97 -20.06 -60.99
C LEU A 634 9.62 -21.45 -61.13
N GLU A 635 10.92 -21.54 -60.93
CA GLU A 635 11.67 -22.80 -60.96
C GLU A 635 11.18 -23.78 -59.90
N GLN A 636 10.99 -23.32 -58.66
CA GLN A 636 10.47 -24.13 -57.55
C GLN A 636 9.03 -24.62 -57.78
N GLU A 637 8.21 -23.82 -58.47
CA GLU A 637 6.85 -24.20 -58.89
C GLU A 637 6.81 -25.04 -60.18
N GLY A 638 7.97 -25.40 -60.75
CA GLY A 638 8.07 -26.20 -61.96
C GLY A 638 7.68 -25.46 -63.26
N ARG A 639 7.47 -24.14 -63.20
CA ARG A 639 7.10 -23.28 -64.34
C ARG A 639 8.33 -22.86 -65.15
N ARG A 640 9.10 -23.85 -65.62
CA ARG A 640 10.43 -23.63 -66.22
C ARG A 640 10.42 -22.82 -67.50
N GLU A 641 9.46 -23.05 -68.39
CA GLU A 641 9.37 -22.31 -69.66
C GLU A 641 9.29 -20.80 -69.41
N GLU A 642 8.40 -20.41 -68.49
CA GLU A 642 8.23 -19.03 -68.08
C GLU A 642 9.45 -18.47 -67.34
N ALA A 643 10.12 -19.26 -66.51
CA ALA A 643 11.37 -18.84 -65.88
C ALA A 643 12.44 -18.51 -66.94
N PHE A 644 12.53 -19.33 -68.00
CA PHE A 644 13.56 -19.17 -69.03
C PHE A 644 13.28 -17.97 -69.95
N GLU A 645 12.02 -17.55 -70.11
CA GLU A 645 11.68 -16.29 -70.80
C GLU A 645 12.30 -15.05 -70.13
N LEU A 646 12.63 -15.13 -68.82
CA LEU A 646 13.26 -14.03 -68.09
C LEU A 646 14.77 -13.92 -68.34
N LEU A 647 15.39 -14.95 -68.93
CA LEU A 647 16.84 -15.04 -69.04
C LEU A 647 17.46 -13.84 -69.79
N PRO A 648 16.94 -13.37 -70.94
CA PRO A 648 17.52 -12.21 -71.62
C PRO A 648 17.54 -10.95 -70.75
N ILE A 649 16.49 -10.74 -69.94
CA ILE A 649 16.38 -9.59 -69.05
C ILE A 649 17.34 -9.75 -67.86
N LEU A 650 17.43 -10.95 -67.29
CA LEU A 650 18.40 -11.29 -66.25
C LEU A 650 19.83 -11.04 -66.71
N GLU A 651 20.18 -11.43 -67.93
CA GLU A 651 21.51 -11.18 -68.49
C GLU A 651 21.75 -9.68 -68.77
N GLU A 652 20.73 -8.95 -69.25
CA GLU A 652 20.85 -7.50 -69.44
C GLU A 652 21.12 -6.77 -68.11
N LYS A 653 20.38 -7.13 -67.05
CA LYS A 653 20.38 -6.39 -65.78
C LYS A 653 21.36 -6.91 -64.73
N LEU A 654 21.66 -8.21 -64.73
CA LEU A 654 22.36 -8.91 -63.64
C LEU A 654 23.49 -9.83 -64.11
N LYS A 655 23.91 -9.85 -65.39
CA LYS A 655 24.96 -10.78 -65.92
C LYS A 655 26.19 -10.96 -65.02
N ASP A 656 26.57 -9.91 -64.32
CA ASP A 656 27.78 -9.82 -63.53
C ASP A 656 27.56 -10.05 -62.02
N ASP A 657 26.30 -10.23 -61.58
CA ASP A 657 25.88 -10.42 -60.18
C ASP A 657 26.09 -11.88 -59.73
N VAL A 658 26.51 -12.07 -58.47
CA VAL A 658 26.74 -13.40 -57.88
C VAL A 658 25.49 -14.29 -57.91
N LYS A 659 24.29 -13.69 -57.89
CA LYS A 659 23.02 -14.42 -57.93
C LYS A 659 22.80 -15.15 -59.27
N MET A 660 23.44 -14.71 -60.35
CA MET A 660 23.36 -15.40 -61.65
C MET A 660 24.02 -16.79 -61.64
N ILE A 661 24.86 -17.11 -60.63
CA ILE A 661 25.41 -18.46 -60.46
C ILE A 661 24.30 -19.51 -60.38
N GLU A 662 23.26 -19.28 -59.55
CA GLU A 662 22.13 -20.21 -59.43
C GLU A 662 21.32 -20.32 -60.72
N ILE A 663 21.14 -19.20 -61.43
CA ILE A 663 20.43 -19.14 -62.69
C ILE A 663 21.15 -19.98 -63.74
N TYR A 664 22.45 -19.73 -63.94
CA TYR A 664 23.24 -20.49 -64.93
C TYR A 664 23.41 -21.96 -64.55
N ARG A 665 23.42 -22.30 -63.26
CA ARG A 665 23.35 -23.70 -62.81
C ARG A 665 22.07 -24.38 -63.27
N VAL A 666 20.91 -23.73 -63.09
CA VAL A 666 19.62 -24.25 -63.56
C VAL A 666 19.62 -24.41 -65.09
N MET A 667 20.12 -23.40 -65.81
CA MET A 667 20.22 -23.44 -67.27
C MET A 667 21.17 -24.54 -67.77
N LEU A 668 22.32 -24.73 -67.13
CA LEU A 668 23.27 -25.78 -67.46
C LEU A 668 22.69 -27.17 -67.21
N LEU A 669 21.97 -27.36 -66.09
CA LEU A 669 21.31 -28.62 -65.79
C LEU A 669 20.24 -28.97 -66.84
N ASP A 670 19.45 -27.99 -67.29
CA ASP A 670 18.49 -28.18 -68.38
C ASP A 670 19.18 -28.55 -69.71
N ALA A 671 20.27 -27.85 -70.04
CA ALA A 671 21.07 -28.13 -71.24
C ALA A 671 21.66 -29.55 -71.24
N LEU A 672 22.17 -30.01 -70.08
CA LEU A 672 22.68 -31.37 -69.89
C LEU A 672 21.59 -32.43 -70.09
N ASN A 673 20.40 -32.20 -69.54
CA ASN A 673 19.27 -33.11 -69.70
C ASN A 673 18.81 -33.22 -71.16
N LYS A 674 18.88 -32.12 -71.91
CA LYS A 674 18.57 -32.08 -73.35
C LYS A 674 19.72 -32.54 -74.24
N ARG A 675 20.92 -32.72 -73.69
CA ARG A 675 22.17 -33.00 -74.43
C ARG A 675 22.47 -31.94 -75.49
N ASP A 676 22.18 -30.67 -75.19
CA ASP A 676 22.49 -29.54 -76.06
C ASP A 676 23.91 -29.03 -75.78
N ASP A 677 24.89 -29.53 -76.53
CA ASP A 677 26.30 -29.16 -76.36
C ASP A 677 26.56 -27.66 -76.55
N THR A 678 25.75 -26.95 -77.35
CA THR A 678 25.90 -25.50 -77.53
C THR A 678 25.48 -24.77 -76.27
N ALA A 679 24.31 -25.10 -75.73
CA ALA A 679 23.81 -24.50 -74.49
C ALA A 679 24.68 -24.87 -73.27
N ILE A 680 25.18 -26.12 -73.19
CA ILE A 680 26.13 -26.54 -72.14
C ILE A 680 27.36 -25.63 -72.14
N LYS A 681 27.95 -25.38 -73.32
CA LYS A 681 29.13 -24.50 -73.44
C LYS A 681 28.82 -23.06 -73.06
N ILE A 682 27.67 -22.51 -73.45
CA ILE A 682 27.30 -21.13 -73.13
C ILE A 682 27.15 -20.98 -71.61
N TYR A 683 26.22 -21.73 -71.01
CA TYR A 683 25.89 -21.56 -69.60
C TYR A 683 26.99 -22.05 -68.66
N GLY A 684 27.69 -23.12 -69.04
CA GLY A 684 28.85 -23.59 -68.28
C GLY A 684 29.97 -22.54 -68.24
N ASN A 685 30.30 -21.89 -69.35
CA ASN A 685 31.33 -20.84 -69.36
C ASN A 685 30.89 -19.60 -68.58
N HIS A 686 29.63 -19.17 -68.71
CA HIS A 686 29.11 -18.05 -67.90
C HIS A 686 29.18 -18.36 -66.40
N LEU A 687 28.78 -19.58 -66.01
CA LEU A 687 28.84 -20.04 -64.63
C LEU A 687 30.28 -20.08 -64.10
N LEU A 688 31.22 -20.66 -64.85
CA LEU A 688 32.65 -20.68 -64.47
C LEU A 688 33.20 -19.27 -64.28
N ALA A 689 32.91 -18.35 -65.20
CA ALA A 689 33.40 -16.98 -65.13
C ALA A 689 32.91 -16.27 -63.85
N LEU A 690 31.65 -16.49 -63.44
CA LEU A 690 31.12 -15.94 -62.20
C LEU A 690 31.71 -16.60 -60.95
N GLN A 691 31.85 -17.93 -60.95
CA GLN A 691 32.51 -18.65 -59.84
C GLN A 691 33.93 -18.13 -59.61
N GLU A 692 34.69 -17.92 -60.68
CA GLU A 692 36.04 -17.36 -60.62
C GLU A 692 36.04 -15.90 -60.14
N LYS A 693 35.16 -15.05 -60.69
CA LYS A 693 35.06 -13.63 -60.29
C LYS A 693 34.76 -13.46 -58.80
N TYR A 694 33.86 -14.27 -58.26
CA TYR A 694 33.43 -14.19 -56.86
C TYR A 694 34.19 -15.12 -55.92
N GLN A 695 35.12 -15.92 -56.44
CA GLN A 695 35.86 -16.95 -55.69
C GLN A 695 34.89 -17.92 -54.96
N LYS A 696 33.78 -18.26 -55.62
CA LYS A 696 32.74 -19.16 -55.11
C LYS A 696 32.63 -20.37 -56.04
N TYR A 697 33.18 -21.49 -55.61
CA TYR A 697 33.32 -22.69 -56.43
C TYR A 697 32.30 -23.79 -56.07
N GLU A 698 31.11 -23.40 -55.64
CA GLU A 698 30.06 -24.28 -55.09
C GLU A 698 29.62 -25.39 -56.07
N TYR A 699 29.78 -25.15 -57.38
CA TYR A 699 29.42 -26.08 -58.45
C TYR A 699 30.64 -26.73 -59.14
N SER A 700 31.84 -26.55 -58.60
CA SER A 700 33.05 -27.18 -59.13
C SER A 700 33.30 -28.52 -58.41
N PRO A 701 33.73 -29.61 -59.09
CA PRO A 701 34.14 -29.70 -60.49
C PRO A 701 32.98 -29.96 -61.48
N TRP A 702 31.72 -29.94 -61.04
CA TRP A 702 30.60 -30.40 -61.88
C TRP A 702 30.45 -29.57 -63.17
N VAL A 703 30.63 -28.25 -63.10
CA VAL A 703 30.59 -27.35 -64.26
C VAL A 703 31.73 -27.66 -65.22
N GLU A 704 32.96 -27.79 -64.72
CA GLU A 704 34.15 -28.10 -65.49
C GLU A 704 34.02 -29.44 -66.20
N LEU A 705 33.57 -30.47 -65.47
CA LEU A 705 33.39 -31.81 -66.01
C LEU A 705 32.28 -31.84 -67.08
N SER A 706 31.21 -31.08 -66.89
CA SER A 706 30.12 -30.95 -67.85
C SER A 706 30.58 -30.28 -69.16
N LEU A 707 31.41 -29.23 -69.06
CA LEU A 707 32.02 -28.58 -70.21
C LEU A 707 33.00 -29.50 -70.94
N VAL A 708 33.85 -30.20 -70.18
CA VAL A 708 34.82 -31.17 -70.73
C VAL A 708 34.11 -32.27 -71.50
N GLU A 709 32.99 -32.78 -70.98
CA GLU A 709 32.22 -33.82 -71.67
C GLU A 709 31.68 -33.33 -73.02
N ALA A 710 31.08 -32.14 -73.06
CA ALA A 710 30.56 -31.54 -74.29
C ALA A 710 31.68 -31.25 -75.32
N LEU A 711 32.79 -30.67 -74.87
CA LEU A 711 33.95 -30.38 -75.73
C LEU A 711 34.59 -31.66 -76.29
N ASN A 712 34.63 -32.73 -75.49
CA ASN A 712 35.16 -34.02 -75.93
C ASN A 712 34.31 -34.65 -77.03
N ARG A 713 32.98 -34.50 -76.99
CA ARG A 713 32.09 -34.95 -78.07
C ARG A 713 32.36 -34.24 -79.40
N GLU A 714 32.80 -32.98 -79.34
CA GLU A 714 33.19 -32.18 -80.51
C GLU A 714 34.67 -32.37 -80.93
N GLY A 715 35.43 -33.21 -80.22
CA GLY A 715 36.86 -33.42 -80.48
C GLY A 715 37.77 -32.26 -80.06
N LYS A 716 37.27 -31.31 -79.26
CA LYS A 716 38.02 -30.13 -78.77
C LYS A 716 38.88 -30.45 -77.54
N PHE A 717 39.74 -31.47 -77.65
CA PHE A 717 40.47 -32.03 -76.51
C PHE A 717 41.46 -31.05 -75.84
N GLN A 718 42.05 -30.12 -76.58
CA GLN A 718 42.96 -29.10 -76.04
C GLN A 718 42.22 -28.09 -75.16
N GLU A 719 41.01 -27.64 -75.56
CA GLU A 719 40.16 -26.76 -74.75
C GLU A 719 39.72 -27.46 -73.45
N SER A 720 39.31 -28.73 -73.54
CA SER A 720 38.98 -29.56 -72.37
C SER A 720 40.14 -29.67 -71.37
N LEU A 721 41.37 -29.83 -71.87
CA LEU A 721 42.55 -29.95 -71.04
C LEU A 721 42.84 -28.66 -70.26
N GLU A 722 42.67 -27.51 -70.91
CA GLU A 722 42.88 -26.19 -70.29
C GLU A 722 41.88 -25.92 -69.16
N ILE A 723 40.61 -26.29 -69.35
CA ILE A 723 39.59 -26.19 -68.29
C ILE A 723 40.01 -27.01 -67.08
N LEU A 724 40.38 -28.28 -67.27
CA LEU A 724 40.80 -29.16 -66.17
C LEU A 724 42.07 -28.68 -65.46
N GLN A 725 43.03 -28.08 -66.19
CA GLN A 725 44.23 -27.52 -65.60
C GLN A 725 43.91 -26.32 -64.70
N LYS A 726 43.03 -25.42 -65.15
CA LYS A 726 42.56 -24.30 -64.33
C LYS A 726 41.78 -24.78 -63.11
N ALA A 727 40.95 -25.81 -63.27
CA ALA A 727 40.14 -26.40 -62.21
C ALA A 727 40.97 -26.83 -60.98
N GLN A 728 42.20 -27.32 -61.20
CA GLN A 728 43.10 -27.76 -60.13
C GLN A 728 43.47 -26.66 -59.12
N THR A 729 43.33 -25.38 -59.49
CA THR A 729 43.65 -24.26 -58.59
C THR A 729 42.72 -24.18 -57.37
N HIS A 730 41.50 -24.69 -57.48
CA HIS A 730 40.47 -24.58 -56.44
C HIS A 730 39.84 -25.92 -56.05
N ILE A 731 39.99 -26.99 -56.85
CA ILE A 731 39.52 -28.34 -56.49
C ILE A 731 40.58 -29.08 -55.68
N VAL A 732 40.29 -29.26 -54.39
CA VAL A 732 41.21 -29.85 -53.41
C VAL A 732 40.80 -31.24 -52.94
N ALA A 733 39.56 -31.69 -53.20
CA ALA A 733 39.10 -32.97 -52.72
C ALA A 733 39.83 -34.12 -53.43
N PRO A 734 40.43 -35.09 -52.70
CA PRO A 734 41.27 -36.13 -53.31
C PRO A 734 40.56 -36.95 -54.39
N LYS A 735 39.27 -37.29 -54.19
CA LYS A 735 38.50 -38.10 -55.16
C LYS A 735 38.25 -37.36 -56.48
N GLU A 736 37.98 -36.05 -56.40
CA GLU A 736 37.76 -35.18 -57.55
C GLU A 736 39.08 -34.92 -58.28
N GLN A 737 40.18 -34.72 -57.55
CA GLN A 737 41.52 -34.60 -58.14
C GLN A 737 41.93 -35.87 -58.90
N ILE A 738 41.66 -37.06 -58.36
CA ILE A 738 41.89 -38.33 -59.08
C ILE A 738 41.14 -38.33 -60.41
N GLN A 739 39.86 -37.96 -60.42
CA GLN A 739 39.05 -37.90 -61.65
C GLN A 739 39.59 -36.88 -62.65
N ILE A 740 40.03 -35.70 -62.18
CA ILE A 740 40.64 -34.67 -63.03
C ILE A 740 41.95 -35.18 -63.65
N PHE A 741 42.85 -35.76 -62.86
CA PHE A 741 44.11 -36.30 -63.38
C PHE A 741 43.90 -37.45 -64.35
N TYR A 742 42.92 -38.33 -64.11
CA TYR A 742 42.51 -39.35 -65.06
C TYR A 742 42.14 -38.74 -66.41
N LEU A 743 41.25 -37.74 -66.41
CA LEU A 743 40.77 -37.09 -67.62
C LEU A 743 41.90 -36.33 -68.32
N GLN A 744 42.79 -35.67 -67.59
CA GLN A 744 43.98 -35.04 -68.19
C GLN A 744 44.90 -36.05 -68.87
N GLY A 745 45.13 -37.20 -68.25
CA GLY A 745 45.91 -38.29 -68.87
C GLY A 745 45.26 -38.77 -70.16
N TYR A 746 43.94 -39.01 -70.13
CA TYR A 746 43.16 -39.40 -71.30
C TYR A 746 43.23 -38.35 -72.43
N LEU A 747 43.06 -37.07 -72.11
CA LEU A 747 43.09 -35.99 -73.08
C LEU A 747 44.48 -35.77 -73.68
N ASN A 748 45.53 -35.80 -72.85
CA ASN A 748 46.92 -35.71 -73.29
C ASN A 748 47.28 -36.84 -74.28
N ALA A 749 46.83 -38.07 -74.02
CA ALA A 749 47.02 -39.19 -74.94
C ALA A 749 46.29 -38.97 -76.28
N LYS A 750 45.06 -38.45 -76.26
CA LYS A 750 44.28 -38.16 -77.48
C LYS A 750 44.89 -37.07 -78.37
N ILE A 751 45.61 -36.10 -77.79
CA ILE A 751 46.29 -35.02 -78.53
C ILE A 751 47.76 -35.34 -78.87
N GLY A 752 48.22 -36.57 -78.60
CA GLY A 752 49.58 -37.03 -78.92
C GLY A 752 50.68 -36.59 -77.95
N LYS A 753 50.32 -36.03 -76.79
CA LYS A 753 51.24 -35.62 -75.70
C LYS A 753 51.43 -36.78 -74.71
N ILE A 754 52.15 -37.80 -75.16
CA ILE A 754 52.24 -39.10 -74.44
C ILE A 754 52.96 -38.98 -73.09
N GLU A 755 54.02 -38.17 -73.00
CA GLU A 755 54.77 -38.01 -71.74
C GLU A 755 53.97 -37.25 -70.68
N GLU A 756 53.20 -36.24 -71.09
CA GLU A 756 52.28 -35.51 -70.23
C GLU A 756 51.11 -36.40 -69.79
N ALA A 757 50.67 -37.34 -70.63
CA ALA A 757 49.66 -38.33 -70.27
C ALA A 757 50.15 -39.24 -69.14
N PHE A 758 51.38 -39.76 -69.24
CA PHE A 758 52.01 -40.52 -68.16
C PHE A 758 52.14 -39.71 -66.88
N THR A 759 52.60 -38.45 -66.99
CA THR A 759 52.73 -37.55 -65.84
C THR A 759 51.39 -37.35 -65.12
N SER A 760 50.29 -37.18 -65.86
CA SER A 760 48.95 -37.07 -65.29
C SER A 760 48.50 -38.36 -64.59
N TYR A 761 48.75 -39.53 -65.19
CA TYR A 761 48.41 -40.82 -64.56
C TYR A 761 49.28 -41.11 -63.32
N ASP A 762 50.56 -40.74 -63.30
CA ASP A 762 51.43 -40.86 -62.14
C ASP A 762 50.93 -40.01 -60.97
N LYS A 763 50.53 -38.76 -61.25
CA LYS A 763 49.90 -37.88 -60.26
C LYS A 763 48.58 -38.45 -59.74
N CYS A 764 47.77 -39.07 -60.61
CA CYS A 764 46.55 -39.76 -60.22
C CYS A 764 46.83 -40.94 -59.27
N GLU A 765 47.83 -41.76 -59.57
CA GLU A 765 48.21 -42.94 -58.78
C GLU A 765 48.79 -42.56 -57.39
N ALA A 766 49.53 -41.46 -57.33
CA ALA A 766 50.18 -40.96 -56.12
C ALA A 766 49.19 -40.48 -55.03
N ILE A 767 47.95 -40.15 -55.38
CA ILE A 767 46.92 -39.75 -54.40
C ILE A 767 46.52 -40.95 -53.56
N LYS A 768 46.64 -40.87 -52.22
CA LYS A 768 46.43 -42.01 -51.32
C LYS A 768 44.99 -42.55 -51.30
N GLU A 769 43.99 -41.67 -51.52
CA GLU A 769 42.57 -42.01 -51.48
C GLU A 769 42.19 -43.07 -52.53
N GLN A 770 41.29 -43.99 -52.18
CA GLN A 770 40.78 -45.00 -53.11
C GLN A 770 39.54 -44.51 -53.85
N SER A 771 39.47 -44.76 -55.16
CA SER A 771 38.37 -44.35 -56.04
C SER A 771 38.32 -45.24 -57.29
N PRO A 772 37.14 -45.52 -57.87
CA PRO A 772 37.05 -46.20 -59.17
C PRO A 772 37.90 -45.53 -60.26
N TRP A 773 37.97 -44.19 -60.24
CA TRP A 773 38.81 -43.40 -61.15
C TRP A 773 40.31 -43.69 -61.00
N LYS A 774 40.77 -44.08 -59.80
CA LYS A 774 42.17 -44.45 -59.57
C LYS A 774 42.51 -45.78 -60.24
N ASN A 775 41.61 -46.76 -60.17
CA ASN A 775 41.77 -48.01 -60.90
C ASN A 775 41.81 -47.76 -62.40
N LEU A 776 40.92 -46.89 -62.91
CA LEU A 776 40.93 -46.46 -64.31
C LEU A 776 42.24 -45.76 -64.70
N CYS A 777 42.84 -44.94 -63.84
CA CYS A 777 44.17 -44.36 -64.09
C CYS A 777 45.25 -45.44 -64.24
N ILE A 778 45.28 -46.41 -63.32
CA ILE A 778 46.29 -47.49 -63.34
C ILE A 778 46.13 -48.36 -64.60
N GLU A 779 44.88 -48.69 -64.96
CA GLU A 779 44.58 -49.47 -66.16
C GLU A 779 44.91 -48.69 -67.45
N ALA A 780 44.50 -47.41 -67.53
CA ALA A 780 44.78 -46.57 -68.69
C ALA A 780 46.28 -46.34 -68.90
N LYS A 781 47.05 -46.18 -67.81
CA LYS A 781 48.51 -46.08 -67.85
C LYS A 781 49.15 -47.35 -68.42
N LYS A 782 48.75 -48.53 -67.94
CA LYS A 782 49.25 -49.83 -68.44
C LYS A 782 48.96 -50.03 -69.93
N LEU A 783 47.76 -49.65 -70.37
CA LEU A 783 47.40 -49.71 -71.79
C LEU A 783 48.29 -48.78 -72.63
N LEU A 784 48.53 -47.57 -72.15
CA LEU A 784 49.39 -46.61 -72.84
C LEU A 784 50.86 -47.09 -72.93
N GLU A 785 51.37 -47.79 -71.90
CA GLU A 785 52.70 -48.43 -71.89
C GLU A 785 52.83 -49.53 -72.95
N LEU A 786 51.78 -50.34 -73.14
CA LEU A 786 51.75 -51.40 -74.15
C LEU A 786 51.74 -50.83 -75.57
N GLU A 787 51.04 -49.72 -75.80
CA GLU A 787 50.97 -49.06 -77.10
C GLU A 787 52.23 -48.22 -77.42
N ASN A 788 52.97 -47.78 -76.40
CA ASN A 788 54.15 -46.93 -76.53
C ASN A 788 55.30 -47.43 -75.62
N PRO A 789 55.97 -48.54 -75.97
CA PRO A 789 57.03 -49.11 -75.14
C PRO A 789 58.19 -48.11 -75.00
N ARG A 790 58.37 -47.58 -73.78
CA ARG A 790 59.52 -46.76 -73.41
C ARG A 790 60.79 -47.63 -73.51
N LYS A 791 61.79 -47.20 -74.29
CA LYS A 791 63.13 -47.82 -74.25
C LYS A 791 63.74 -47.54 -72.89
N GLU A 792 63.83 -48.55 -72.03
CA GLU A 792 64.63 -48.48 -70.81
C GLU A 792 66.10 -48.23 -71.18
N ASN A 793 66.63 -47.07 -70.79
CA ASN A 793 68.07 -46.85 -70.71
C ASN A 793 68.58 -47.63 -69.48
N ASN A 794 69.18 -48.79 -69.73
CA ASN A 794 70.05 -49.45 -68.76
C ASN A 794 71.27 -48.56 -68.48
N GLY A 795 71.52 -48.25 -67.21
CA GLY A 795 72.71 -47.53 -66.76
C GLY A 795 72.86 -47.60 -65.24
N GLU A 796 73.56 -48.66 -64.81
CA GLU A 796 74.31 -48.90 -63.55
C GLU A 796 73.85 -48.29 -62.21
#